data_AF-A0A966BXT3-F1
#
_entry.id   AF-A0A966BXT3-F1
#
_cell.length_a   1.000
_cell.length_b   1.000
_cell.length_c   1.000
_cell.angle_alpha   90.00
_cell.angle_beta   90.00
_cell.angle_gamma   90.00
#
_symmetry.space_group_name_H-M   'P 1'
#
loop_
_entity.id
_entity.type
_entity.pdbx_description
1 polymer ?
#
loop_
_entity_poly.entity_id
_entity_poly.type
_entity_poly.pdbx_seq_one_letter_code
_entity_poly.pdbx_strand_id
1 'polypeptide(L)'
;MIIEPAVSSSAALAQINLSGFLPLTKYYKYQDDYHNLTEFIADENGQYTYTQDLSKPHFVFIQPRASTKFIKDDTTGGDCYLIGTWNIITKTCILSQDVYETIQIDSNGIILDGDNYTIFGNNTGFGIYLPQKTNVILENLNINQFTNGIYLFSSSNNTLINNIVNNNSATGIIVNWYSNNNNLINNIANYNRGFGINVSSYSNNNIISNNTANNNNLYGIYLYFDTHYNNLANNIANSNDIGIYPYRSNSNTLINNTVSFNRAGIYLVYSSNNKIYNNNLINNSTQISIYGGSGNILNLDKPIGGNYFSNYDTPEKNCFDLNNDNFCDSPYVFSGGQDNLPWTKQDGWKIPANQPPTISNPWQFKSDNITQIPENGVTTEDIVVFKAVVTDPDDDQIKLQIELKEFNQPFDGQNLLESGFVNSGSEAVVSRGSLVVGSYKWRARAVDDKSNVSEWQEFGTVGNVDFIVKTLEQAAADLAKEVINAPYLGDGDTYGGKGWDSLQSLYVSSNEIFNGYNYWNNNIKKRKIEFGVGLDCSGLTQWAFNRSFDPQKSLLRNVIRYDGADGQYKNNTETVAEVDLQPGDLLFFDGEMPVGEIDHVAMYVGLFIYSGENRDIVEAHSPARGIIASSKDDLKILPEFLVLGSDGFRRVALSPSIGGQVKAGSPIDLIVTDPDGFTIAPTTAIQTSREYLREIPGELYYTENVLGADGRPEDIVYWPTQKAGDYVIKAIPETGISPTETYNLEFQVGNQTILLANNVSISQSPVQGYGISITETGTLNSFVPVLIDIKPDSYPNSINLSSNGVVPIAVFGFTTFDVKQIDLTTIKLANAGVKLKGNGQPMASYEDVNKDGITDVIVHISTNEFQLTAADIKAELNGDLLDGKKIKGFDSVRIVP
;
A
#
# COMPACT_ATOMS: atom_id res chain seq x y z
N MET A 1 76.69 -21.55 33.68
CA MET A 1 78.16 -21.49 33.80
C MET A 1 78.70 -21.11 32.45
N ILE A 2 79.55 -20.08 32.36
CA ILE A 2 80.28 -19.78 31.12
C ILE A 2 81.63 -20.49 31.22
N ILE A 3 81.96 -21.30 30.22
CA ILE A 3 83.22 -22.02 30.12
C ILE A 3 84.00 -21.39 28.98
N GLU A 4 85.11 -20.73 29.32
CA GLU A 4 85.99 -20.06 28.35
C GLU A 4 87.37 -20.72 28.30
N PRO A 5 88.00 -20.80 27.12
CA PRO A 5 89.39 -21.25 27.03
C PRO A 5 90.32 -20.24 27.73
N ALA A 6 91.23 -20.74 28.56
CA ALA A 6 92.28 -19.91 29.15
C ALA A 6 93.25 -19.43 28.05
N VAL A 7 93.64 -18.15 28.07
CA VAL A 7 94.45 -17.46 27.05
C VAL A 7 95.80 -18.14 26.74
N SER A 8 96.27 -19.05 27.59
CA SER A 8 97.54 -19.79 27.45
C SER A 8 97.39 -21.32 27.23
N SER A 9 96.18 -21.84 27.06
CA SER A 9 95.89 -23.28 26.93
C SER A 9 95.76 -23.71 25.47
N SER A 10 96.51 -24.73 25.05
CA SER A 10 96.35 -25.42 23.76
C SER A 10 95.38 -26.61 23.80
N ALA A 11 94.73 -26.87 24.94
CA ALA A 11 93.82 -28.00 25.11
C ALA A 11 92.47 -27.71 24.44
N ALA A 12 92.11 -28.50 23.42
CA ALA A 12 90.82 -28.43 22.73
C ALA A 12 89.67 -29.05 23.56
N LEU A 13 89.97 -29.86 24.57
CA LEU A 13 89.00 -30.57 25.40
C LEU A 13 89.43 -30.50 26.86
N ALA A 14 88.48 -30.38 27.79
CA ALA A 14 88.71 -30.48 29.22
C ALA A 14 87.70 -31.40 29.91
N GLN A 15 88.12 -32.13 30.95
CA GLN A 15 87.20 -32.84 31.84
C GLN A 15 86.61 -31.86 32.85
N ILE A 16 85.29 -31.74 32.86
CA ILE A 16 84.56 -30.94 33.84
C ILE A 16 83.96 -31.89 34.87
N ASN A 17 84.42 -31.77 36.12
CA ASN A 17 83.88 -32.48 37.27
C ASN A 17 82.92 -31.58 38.03
N LEU A 18 81.67 -31.99 38.12
CA LEU A 18 80.62 -31.30 38.86
C LEU A 18 80.23 -32.13 40.07
N SER A 19 80.01 -31.48 41.20
CA SER A 19 79.62 -32.12 42.47
C SER A 19 78.50 -31.35 43.16
N GLY A 20 77.75 -32.01 44.03
CA GLY A 20 76.68 -31.40 44.81
C GLY A 20 75.27 -31.66 44.27
N PHE A 21 75.14 -32.60 43.33
CA PHE A 21 73.85 -33.11 42.89
C PHE A 21 73.26 -34.10 43.92
N LEU A 22 71.95 -34.32 43.85
CA LEU A 22 71.34 -35.43 44.59
C LEU A 22 71.84 -36.76 44.00
N PRO A 23 72.33 -37.71 44.83
CA PRO A 23 72.81 -39.00 44.34
C PRO A 23 71.76 -39.74 43.51
N LEU A 24 72.22 -40.44 42.46
CA LEU A 24 71.38 -41.28 41.60
C LEU A 24 70.18 -40.55 40.97
N THR A 25 70.22 -39.23 40.90
CA THR A 25 69.14 -38.39 40.37
C THR A 25 69.43 -37.99 38.93
N LYS A 26 68.40 -38.00 38.08
CA LYS A 26 68.50 -37.58 36.67
C LYS A 26 68.56 -36.06 36.55
N TYR A 27 69.47 -35.56 35.73
CA TYR A 27 69.65 -34.16 35.36
C TYR A 27 69.81 -34.00 33.85
N TYR A 28 69.62 -32.77 33.40
CA TYR A 28 69.64 -32.37 32.00
C TYR A 28 70.69 -31.27 31.82
N LYS A 29 71.74 -31.55 31.04
CA LYS A 29 72.79 -30.60 30.68
C LYS A 29 72.47 -29.99 29.32
N TYR A 30 72.51 -28.67 29.23
CA TYR A 30 72.34 -27.91 28.00
C TYR A 30 73.62 -27.14 27.69
N GLN A 31 73.89 -26.93 26.41
CA GLN A 31 75.04 -26.17 25.93
C GLN A 31 74.63 -25.17 24.86
N ASP A 32 74.97 -23.90 25.07
CA ASP A 32 74.75 -22.73 24.20
C ASP A 32 73.28 -22.36 23.99
N ASP A 33 72.39 -23.33 23.80
CA ASP A 33 70.94 -23.20 23.68
C ASP A 33 70.22 -24.43 24.27
N TYR A 34 68.88 -24.40 24.24
CA TYR A 34 68.05 -25.48 24.75
C TYR A 34 67.96 -26.71 23.82
N HIS A 35 68.44 -26.64 22.58
CA HIS A 35 68.41 -27.76 21.63
C HIS A 35 69.50 -28.80 21.91
N ASN A 36 70.64 -28.38 22.47
CA ASN A 36 71.77 -29.27 22.77
C ASN A 36 71.61 -29.97 24.13
N LEU A 37 70.52 -30.72 24.30
CA LEU A 37 70.22 -31.47 25.51
C LEU A 37 71.07 -32.75 25.64
N THR A 38 71.62 -32.99 26.83
CA THR A 38 72.22 -34.27 27.21
C THR A 38 71.72 -34.68 28.59
N GLU A 39 71.07 -35.85 28.68
CA GLU A 39 70.67 -36.43 29.97
C GLU A 39 71.85 -37.08 30.68
N PHE A 40 71.92 -36.94 32.01
CA PHE A 40 72.85 -37.71 32.85
C PHE A 40 72.23 -38.06 34.19
N ILE A 41 72.77 -39.08 34.86
CA ILE A 41 72.42 -39.46 36.23
C ILE A 41 73.66 -39.18 37.09
N ALA A 42 73.49 -38.42 38.17
CA ALA A 42 74.58 -38.20 39.11
C ALA A 42 74.96 -39.52 39.80
N ASP A 43 76.24 -39.74 40.07
CA ASP A 43 76.71 -40.96 40.72
C ASP A 43 76.23 -41.06 42.19
N GLU A 44 76.62 -42.14 42.87
CA GLU A 44 76.28 -42.41 44.28
C GLU A 44 76.77 -41.32 45.25
N ASN A 45 77.74 -40.49 44.83
CA ASN A 45 78.30 -39.38 45.61
C ASN A 45 77.75 -38.01 45.16
N GLY A 46 76.79 -37.98 44.23
CA GLY A 46 76.24 -36.74 43.68
C GLY A 46 77.20 -36.01 42.74
N GLN A 47 78.07 -36.74 42.04
CA GLN A 47 79.04 -36.21 41.08
C GLN A 47 78.66 -36.55 39.64
N TYR A 48 79.14 -35.73 38.71
CA TYR A 48 79.05 -35.96 37.27
C TYR A 48 80.26 -35.39 36.55
N THR A 49 80.86 -36.21 35.68
CA THR A 49 82.04 -35.86 34.90
C THR A 49 81.73 -35.98 33.41
N TYR A 50 82.14 -34.97 32.64
CA TYR A 50 82.02 -35.00 31.19
C TYR A 50 83.15 -34.24 30.50
N THR A 51 83.39 -34.60 29.24
CA THR A 51 84.34 -33.88 28.36
C THR A 51 83.66 -32.66 27.74
N GLN A 52 84.24 -31.48 27.92
CA GLN A 52 83.80 -30.22 27.34
C GLN A 52 84.77 -29.78 26.22
N ASP A 53 84.22 -29.40 25.07
CA ASP A 53 84.95 -28.68 24.02
C ASP A 53 85.27 -27.25 24.49
N LEU A 54 86.51 -26.81 24.27
CA LEU A 54 87.00 -25.47 24.58
C LEU A 54 87.40 -24.69 23.32
N SER A 55 87.10 -25.23 22.12
CA SER A 55 87.40 -24.57 20.84
C SER A 55 86.75 -23.19 20.70
N LYS A 56 85.65 -22.98 21.41
CA LYS A 56 84.96 -21.70 21.56
C LYS A 56 84.39 -21.56 22.98
N PRO A 57 84.07 -20.33 23.43
CA PRO A 57 83.30 -20.14 24.66
C PRO A 57 81.95 -20.85 24.59
N HIS A 58 81.57 -21.52 25.67
CA HIS A 58 80.30 -22.21 25.78
C HIS A 58 79.51 -21.78 27.00
N PHE A 59 78.18 -21.70 26.86
CA PHE A 59 77.29 -21.50 27.99
C PHE A 59 76.65 -22.83 28.39
N VAL A 60 77.03 -23.37 29.54
CA VAL A 60 76.49 -24.65 30.05
C VAL A 60 75.59 -24.41 31.25
N PHE A 61 74.39 -24.99 31.22
CA PHE A 61 73.47 -24.96 32.36
C PHE A 61 72.86 -26.34 32.59
N ILE A 62 72.56 -26.64 33.85
CA ILE A 62 72.06 -27.95 34.28
C ILE A 62 70.79 -27.76 35.08
N GLN A 63 69.80 -28.59 34.79
CA GLN A 63 68.50 -28.54 35.43
C GLN A 63 68.07 -29.95 35.87
N PRO A 64 67.31 -30.07 36.98
CA PRO A 64 66.77 -31.34 37.44
C PRO A 64 65.56 -31.82 36.59
N ARG A 65 65.10 -31.03 35.63
CA ARG A 65 63.97 -31.34 34.72
C ARG A 65 64.28 -30.86 33.31
N ALA A 66 63.73 -31.55 32.30
CA ALA A 66 63.72 -31.08 30.93
C ALA A 66 62.87 -29.80 30.84
N SER A 67 63.24 -28.86 29.96
CA SER A 67 62.69 -27.49 29.99
C SER A 67 61.87 -27.09 28.77
N THR A 68 62.11 -27.69 27.59
CA THR A 68 61.52 -27.21 26.33
C THR A 68 61.18 -28.36 25.39
N LYS A 69 60.02 -28.26 24.72
CA LYS A 69 59.62 -29.08 23.57
C LYS A 69 59.80 -28.28 22.29
N PHE A 70 60.35 -28.89 21.26
CA PHE A 70 60.62 -28.24 19.98
C PHE A 70 59.71 -28.80 18.89
N ILE A 71 58.85 -27.95 18.32
CA ILE A 71 57.99 -28.32 17.18
C ILE A 71 58.63 -27.80 15.90
N LYS A 72 58.95 -28.71 14.99
CA LYS A 72 59.61 -28.42 13.72
C LYS A 72 58.99 -29.21 12.57
N ASP A 73 59.17 -28.69 11.37
CA ASP A 73 58.73 -29.30 10.12
C ASP A 73 59.68 -30.44 9.72
N ASP A 74 59.48 -31.62 10.30
CA ASP A 74 60.16 -32.85 9.92
C ASP A 74 59.20 -34.06 9.97
N THR A 75 59.74 -35.26 9.76
CA THR A 75 58.93 -36.48 9.71
C THR A 75 58.16 -36.80 11.00
N THR A 76 58.57 -36.23 12.14
CA THR A 76 57.96 -36.50 13.46
C THR A 76 57.29 -35.29 14.07
N GLY A 77 57.42 -34.10 13.46
CA GLY A 77 56.98 -32.84 14.05
C GLY A 77 57.91 -32.34 15.15
N GLY A 78 59.17 -32.76 15.14
CA GLY A 78 60.06 -32.62 16.29
C GLY A 78 59.56 -33.42 17.49
N ASP A 79 59.35 -32.75 18.62
CA ASP A 79 58.86 -33.32 19.87
C ASP A 79 57.33 -33.47 19.92
N CYS A 80 56.61 -33.15 18.83
CA CYS A 80 55.16 -33.27 18.80
C CYS A 80 54.68 -34.67 19.21
N TYR A 81 55.34 -35.73 18.74
CA TYR A 81 55.00 -37.12 19.10
C TYR A 81 55.08 -37.44 20.61
N LEU A 82 55.76 -36.60 21.40
CA LEU A 82 55.86 -36.75 22.86
C LEU A 82 54.68 -36.11 23.60
N ILE A 83 53.99 -35.16 22.97
CA ILE A 83 52.96 -34.32 23.60
C ILE A 83 51.63 -34.32 22.84
N GLY A 84 51.57 -34.99 21.69
CA GLY A 84 50.48 -34.90 20.75
C GLY A 84 50.65 -35.75 19.50
N THR A 85 49.82 -35.45 18.49
CA THR A 85 49.82 -36.09 17.18
C THR A 85 50.29 -35.12 16.11
N TRP A 86 51.23 -35.58 15.27
CA TRP A 86 51.77 -34.81 14.15
C TRP A 86 51.09 -35.19 12.83
N ASN A 87 50.56 -34.19 12.12
CA ASN A 87 50.12 -34.32 10.74
C ASN A 87 51.14 -33.66 9.82
N ILE A 88 51.87 -34.48 9.07
CA ILE A 88 52.93 -34.01 8.17
C ILE A 88 52.43 -33.24 6.95
N ILE A 89 51.20 -33.50 6.48
CA ILE A 89 50.66 -32.84 5.30
C ILE A 89 50.30 -31.39 5.64
N THR A 90 49.66 -31.19 6.79
CA THR A 90 49.18 -29.87 7.24
C THR A 90 50.17 -29.16 8.15
N LYS A 91 51.27 -29.83 8.55
CA LYS A 91 52.24 -29.34 9.54
C LYS A 91 51.60 -28.99 10.88
N THR A 92 50.63 -29.81 11.28
CA THR A 92 49.83 -29.59 12.49
C THR A 92 50.29 -30.49 13.62
N CYS A 93 50.61 -29.89 14.77
CA CYS A 93 50.74 -30.60 16.03
C CYS A 93 49.46 -30.38 16.85
N ILE A 94 48.76 -31.47 17.16
CA ILE A 94 47.55 -31.45 18.01
C ILE A 94 47.93 -32.06 19.36
N LEU A 95 47.83 -31.30 20.45
CA LEU A 95 48.14 -31.82 21.78
C LEU A 95 47.18 -32.96 22.17
N SER A 96 47.70 -33.95 22.89
CA SER A 96 46.90 -35.09 23.40
C SER A 96 47.03 -35.29 24.91
N GLN A 97 47.72 -34.36 25.58
CA GLN A 97 47.95 -34.35 27.02
C GLN A 97 48.40 -32.95 27.49
N ASP A 98 48.30 -32.71 28.79
CA ASP A 98 48.87 -31.51 29.40
C ASP A 98 50.41 -31.49 29.25
N VAL A 99 50.97 -30.29 29.10
CA VAL A 99 52.40 -30.06 28.91
C VAL A 99 52.94 -29.21 30.06
N TYR A 100 54.09 -29.57 30.64
CA TYR A 100 54.65 -28.90 31.82
C TYR A 100 55.94 -28.13 31.52
N GLU A 101 56.25 -27.94 30.24
CA GLU A 101 57.45 -27.33 29.71
C GLU A 101 57.11 -26.21 28.71
N THR A 102 58.05 -25.32 28.41
CA THR A 102 57.91 -24.37 27.29
C THR A 102 57.79 -25.12 25.97
N ILE A 103 56.89 -24.70 25.08
CA ILE A 103 56.89 -25.14 23.69
C ILE A 103 57.55 -24.07 22.81
N GLN A 104 58.60 -24.43 22.10
CA GLN A 104 59.23 -23.56 21.09
C GLN A 104 58.87 -24.04 19.68
N ILE A 105 58.42 -23.11 18.85
CA ILE A 105 58.19 -23.38 17.42
C ILE A 105 59.46 -23.04 16.66
N ASP A 106 60.04 -24.04 15.99
CA ASP A 106 61.33 -23.93 15.30
C ASP A 106 61.21 -23.75 13.79
N SER A 107 60.05 -24.06 13.21
CA SER A 107 59.80 -23.96 11.78
C SER A 107 58.67 -22.98 11.46
N ASN A 108 58.73 -22.40 10.26
CA ASN A 108 57.65 -21.59 9.71
C ASN A 108 56.48 -22.48 9.28
N GLY A 109 55.27 -21.92 9.21
CA GLY A 109 54.12 -22.66 8.66
C GLY A 109 53.54 -23.74 9.57
N ILE A 110 53.93 -23.78 10.85
CA ILE A 110 53.43 -24.76 11.83
C ILE A 110 52.05 -24.36 12.33
N ILE A 111 51.17 -25.33 12.49
CA ILE A 111 49.93 -25.19 13.25
C ILE A 111 50.11 -25.93 14.59
N LEU A 112 49.91 -25.24 15.71
CA LEU A 112 49.84 -25.86 17.02
C LEU A 112 48.43 -25.68 17.58
N ASP A 113 47.71 -26.79 17.68
CA ASP A 113 46.36 -26.86 18.25
C ASP A 113 46.42 -27.46 19.65
N GLY A 114 45.89 -26.72 20.63
CA GLY A 114 45.88 -27.13 22.02
C GLY A 114 44.87 -28.24 22.35
N ASP A 115 43.83 -28.44 21.54
CA ASP A 115 42.75 -29.42 21.78
C ASP A 115 42.23 -29.44 23.24
N ASN A 116 42.10 -28.26 23.86
CA ASN A 116 41.71 -28.05 25.27
C ASN A 116 42.71 -28.54 26.34
N TYR A 117 43.87 -29.08 25.96
CA TYR A 117 44.94 -29.41 26.90
C TYR A 117 45.64 -28.16 27.41
N THR A 118 46.19 -28.27 28.62
CA THR A 118 46.79 -27.13 29.31
C THR A 118 48.32 -27.22 29.30
N ILE A 119 48.96 -26.09 28.99
CA ILE A 119 50.39 -25.88 29.15
C ILE A 119 50.59 -25.16 30.49
N PHE A 120 51.23 -25.86 31.44
CA PHE A 120 51.47 -25.40 32.81
C PHE A 120 52.93 -25.03 33.05
N GLY A 121 53.16 -23.86 33.64
CA GLY A 121 54.49 -23.43 34.07
C GLY A 121 54.67 -23.41 35.60
N ASN A 122 55.83 -22.93 36.05
CA ASN A 122 56.13 -22.69 37.48
C ASN A 122 56.51 -21.22 37.75
N ASN A 123 55.79 -20.30 37.12
CA ASN A 123 56.00 -18.85 37.05
C ASN A 123 57.35 -18.42 36.44
N THR A 124 57.98 -19.30 35.67
CA THR A 124 59.27 -19.08 34.99
C THR A 124 59.12 -19.31 33.48
N GLY A 125 60.00 -18.73 32.66
CA GLY A 125 60.05 -19.00 31.22
C GLY A 125 58.82 -18.55 30.43
N PHE A 126 58.62 -19.19 29.27
CA PHE A 126 57.53 -18.92 28.33
C PHE A 126 56.59 -20.13 28.23
N GLY A 127 55.29 -19.93 28.08
CA GLY A 127 54.41 -21.05 27.70
C GLY A 127 54.71 -21.49 26.27
N ILE A 128 54.63 -20.55 25.33
CA ILE A 128 55.03 -20.72 23.94
C ILE A 128 56.02 -19.65 23.54
N TYR A 129 57.08 -20.04 22.84
CA TYR A 129 58.09 -19.14 22.29
C TYR A 129 58.22 -19.29 20.76
N LEU A 130 58.06 -18.17 20.04
CA LEU A 130 58.23 -18.06 18.59
C LEU A 130 59.38 -17.08 18.28
N PRO A 131 60.63 -17.56 18.13
CA PRO A 131 61.76 -16.74 17.69
C PRO A 131 61.91 -16.72 16.16
N GLN A 132 61.76 -15.56 15.53
CA GLN A 132 62.02 -15.36 14.10
C GLN A 132 61.19 -16.29 13.20
N LYS A 133 59.90 -16.45 13.52
CA LYS A 133 58.97 -17.33 12.79
C LYS A 133 57.91 -16.57 12.03
N THR A 134 57.45 -17.19 10.95
CA THR A 134 56.38 -16.68 10.10
C THR A 134 55.39 -17.76 9.69
N ASN A 135 54.16 -17.35 9.40
CA ASN A 135 53.05 -18.22 9.01
C ASN A 135 52.71 -19.30 10.05
N VAL A 136 52.99 -19.08 11.34
CA VAL A 136 52.60 -19.99 12.41
C VAL A 136 51.17 -19.69 12.86
N ILE A 137 50.38 -20.75 13.08
CA ILE A 137 49.04 -20.67 13.69
C ILE A 137 49.10 -21.31 15.08
N LEU A 138 48.70 -20.55 16.08
CA LEU A 138 48.54 -21.00 17.46
C LEU A 138 47.04 -20.95 17.79
N GLU A 139 46.41 -22.10 18.01
CA GLU A 139 44.96 -22.18 18.22
C GLU A 139 44.54 -23.05 19.40
N ASN A 140 43.46 -22.65 20.09
CA ASN A 140 42.81 -23.38 21.17
C ASN A 140 43.74 -23.77 22.34
N LEU A 141 44.78 -22.98 22.60
CA LEU A 141 45.75 -23.27 23.67
C LEU A 141 45.27 -22.73 25.02
N ASN A 142 45.45 -23.51 26.08
CA ASN A 142 45.26 -23.05 27.46
C ASN A 142 46.62 -22.96 28.15
N ILE A 143 47.09 -21.76 28.49
CA ILE A 143 48.45 -21.49 28.99
C ILE A 143 48.36 -20.71 30.29
N ASN A 144 48.98 -21.22 31.35
CA ASN A 144 49.03 -20.52 32.64
C ASN A 144 50.30 -20.82 33.45
N GLN A 145 50.56 -19.97 34.45
CA GLN A 145 51.70 -20.09 35.36
C GLN A 145 53.08 -19.99 34.69
N PHE A 146 53.25 -19.19 33.63
CA PHE A 146 54.59 -18.86 33.10
C PHE A 146 55.02 -17.44 33.52
N THR A 147 56.26 -17.04 33.24
CA THR A 147 56.61 -15.61 33.30
C THR A 147 55.83 -14.88 32.23
N ASN A 148 55.91 -15.35 30.99
CA ASN A 148 55.05 -14.87 29.90
C ASN A 148 54.36 -16.04 29.22
N GLY A 149 53.09 -15.89 28.86
CA GLY A 149 52.32 -16.97 28.26
C GLY A 149 52.78 -17.29 26.83
N ILE A 150 52.50 -16.40 25.87
CA ILE A 150 52.95 -16.54 24.48
C ILE A 150 53.90 -15.40 24.13
N TYR A 151 55.06 -15.72 23.56
CA TYR A 151 56.06 -14.72 23.19
C TYR A 151 56.50 -14.85 21.72
N LEU A 152 56.13 -13.84 20.92
CA LEU A 152 56.59 -13.64 19.55
C LEU A 152 57.76 -12.66 19.55
N PHE A 153 58.95 -13.14 19.19
CA PHE A 153 60.17 -12.34 19.12
C PHE A 153 60.68 -12.30 17.68
N SER A 154 60.63 -11.12 17.06
CA SER A 154 60.99 -10.93 15.65
C SER A 154 60.21 -11.85 14.69
N SER A 155 58.94 -12.10 15.03
CA SER A 155 58.07 -13.06 14.36
C SER A 155 56.89 -12.34 13.70
N SER A 156 56.79 -12.43 12.38
CA SER A 156 55.82 -11.68 11.57
C SER A 156 54.86 -12.61 10.82
N ASN A 157 53.67 -12.14 10.48
CA ASN A 157 52.65 -12.90 9.73
C ASN A 157 52.20 -14.19 10.45
N ASN A 158 51.99 -14.14 11.77
CA ASN A 158 51.48 -15.28 12.54
C ASN A 158 50.03 -15.02 13.01
N THR A 159 49.29 -16.10 13.27
CA THR A 159 47.91 -16.05 13.75
C THR A 159 47.81 -16.71 15.11
N LEU A 160 47.30 -15.98 16.10
CA LEU A 160 46.94 -16.48 17.42
C LEU A 160 45.42 -16.38 17.54
N ILE A 161 44.73 -17.51 17.58
CA ILE A 161 43.27 -17.55 17.59
C ILE A 161 42.71 -18.41 18.73
N ASN A 162 41.70 -17.91 19.44
CA ASN A 162 40.98 -18.65 20.49
C ASN A 162 41.89 -19.19 21.63
N ASN A 163 43.01 -18.53 21.95
CA ASN A 163 43.90 -18.97 23.03
C ASN A 163 43.52 -18.36 24.38
N ILE A 164 43.64 -19.14 25.45
CA ILE A 164 43.45 -18.72 26.85
C ILE A 164 44.83 -18.63 27.51
N VAL A 165 45.28 -17.44 27.86
CA VAL A 165 46.64 -17.13 28.31
C VAL A 165 46.60 -16.35 29.62
N ASN A 166 46.18 -17.05 30.68
CA ASN A 166 45.80 -16.45 31.96
C ASN A 166 46.82 -16.72 33.08
N ASN A 167 46.76 -15.92 34.16
CA ASN A 167 47.50 -16.20 35.41
C ASN A 167 49.02 -16.33 35.24
N ASN A 168 49.63 -15.55 34.34
CA ASN A 168 51.08 -15.49 34.19
C ASN A 168 51.69 -14.41 35.10
N SER A 169 52.94 -14.62 35.52
CA SER A 169 53.59 -13.78 36.52
C SER A 169 54.10 -12.44 35.96
N ALA A 170 54.07 -12.24 34.64
CA ALA A 170 54.28 -10.94 33.98
C ALA A 170 53.25 -10.66 32.87
N THR A 171 53.35 -11.26 31.69
CA THR A 171 52.47 -10.93 30.55
C THR A 171 51.76 -12.14 29.98
N GLY A 172 50.50 -11.97 29.54
CA GLY A 172 49.79 -13.00 28.78
C GLY A 172 50.44 -13.22 27.41
N ILE A 173 50.22 -12.30 26.48
CA ILE A 173 50.71 -12.39 25.09
C ILE A 173 51.66 -11.22 24.79
N ILE A 174 52.84 -11.51 24.24
CA ILE A 174 53.85 -10.53 23.84
C ILE A 174 54.13 -10.64 22.34
N VAL A 175 54.06 -9.51 21.64
CA VAL A 175 54.49 -9.31 20.25
C VAL A 175 55.62 -8.26 20.27
N ASN A 176 56.87 -8.68 20.07
CA ASN A 176 58.03 -7.82 20.30
C ASN A 176 59.04 -7.85 19.15
N TRP A 177 59.76 -6.73 19.00
CA TRP A 177 60.96 -6.58 18.18
C TRP A 177 60.72 -6.84 16.69
N TYR A 178 60.15 -5.86 15.97
CA TYR A 178 59.84 -5.99 14.53
C TYR A 178 58.92 -7.17 14.21
N SER A 179 58.00 -7.52 15.12
CA SER A 179 56.99 -8.56 14.91
C SER A 179 55.76 -7.95 14.24
N ASN A 180 55.76 -7.89 12.90
CA ASN A 180 54.76 -7.17 12.12
C ASN A 180 53.66 -8.09 11.57
N ASN A 181 52.51 -7.51 11.22
CA ASN A 181 51.42 -8.20 10.49
C ASN A 181 50.90 -9.48 11.19
N ASN A 182 50.93 -9.55 12.52
CA ASN A 182 50.35 -10.67 13.26
C ASN A 182 48.86 -10.43 13.54
N ASN A 183 48.09 -11.52 13.57
CA ASN A 183 46.67 -11.54 13.86
C ASN A 183 46.42 -12.18 15.23
N LEU A 184 45.94 -11.39 16.19
CA LEU A 184 45.51 -11.85 17.51
C LEU A 184 43.98 -11.74 17.53
N ILE A 185 43.29 -12.87 17.42
CA ILE A 185 41.83 -12.94 17.25
C ILE A 185 41.22 -13.79 18.37
N ASN A 186 40.19 -13.28 19.06
CA ASN A 186 39.43 -14.04 20.06
C ASN A 186 40.27 -14.65 21.22
N ASN A 187 41.42 -14.07 21.57
CA ASN A 187 42.23 -14.58 22.68
C ASN A 187 41.76 -14.00 24.02
N ILE A 188 41.95 -14.77 25.09
CA ILE A 188 41.65 -14.38 26.47
C ILE A 188 42.97 -14.30 27.25
N ALA A 189 43.39 -13.10 27.65
CA ALA A 189 44.63 -12.84 28.39
C ALA A 189 44.33 -12.11 29.71
N ASN A 190 43.71 -12.83 30.64
CA ASN A 190 43.20 -12.31 31.91
C ASN A 190 44.10 -12.65 33.10
N TYR A 191 43.97 -11.90 34.19
CA TYR A 191 44.58 -12.21 35.49
C TYR A 191 46.12 -12.33 35.45
N ASN A 192 46.77 -11.68 34.49
CA ASN A 192 48.23 -11.62 34.44
C ASN A 192 48.74 -10.51 35.37
N ARG A 193 49.85 -10.76 36.07
CA ARG A 193 50.38 -9.81 37.08
C ARG A 193 50.94 -8.51 36.50
N GLY A 194 51.14 -8.44 35.19
CA GLY A 194 51.55 -7.25 34.46
C GLY A 194 50.52 -6.91 33.39
N PHE A 195 50.76 -7.36 32.15
CA PHE A 195 49.97 -6.98 30.99
C PHE A 195 49.15 -8.17 30.45
N GLY A 196 47.95 -7.91 29.92
CA GLY A 196 47.21 -8.90 29.14
C GLY A 196 47.90 -9.16 27.81
N ILE A 197 47.89 -8.14 26.94
CA ILE A 197 48.51 -8.16 25.61
C ILE A 197 49.51 -7.00 25.49
N ASN A 198 50.74 -7.28 25.08
CA ASN A 198 51.80 -6.29 24.87
C ASN A 198 52.32 -6.35 23.42
N VAL A 199 52.21 -5.25 22.68
CA VAL A 199 52.84 -5.06 21.37
C VAL A 199 53.90 -3.98 21.49
N SER A 200 55.15 -4.33 21.18
CA SER A 200 56.28 -3.44 21.50
C SER A 200 57.44 -3.49 20.50
N SER A 201 58.27 -2.44 20.57
CA SER A 201 59.56 -2.36 19.87
C SER A 201 59.44 -2.51 18.35
N TYR A 202 58.87 -1.48 17.70
CA TYR A 202 58.75 -1.41 16.24
C TYR A 202 57.87 -2.51 15.61
N SER A 203 56.91 -3.05 16.36
CA SER A 203 56.00 -4.12 15.91
C SER A 203 54.72 -3.50 15.32
N ASN A 204 54.67 -3.35 14.00
CA ASN A 204 53.66 -2.57 13.29
C ASN A 204 52.63 -3.43 12.54
N ASN A 205 51.51 -2.82 12.15
CA ASN A 205 50.48 -3.42 11.29
C ASN A 205 49.86 -4.72 11.86
N ASN A 206 49.83 -4.88 13.19
CA ASN A 206 49.17 -6.04 13.80
C ASN A 206 47.66 -5.79 13.93
N ILE A 207 46.88 -6.87 13.79
CA ILE A 207 45.43 -6.88 14.03
C ILE A 207 45.18 -7.55 15.38
N ILE A 208 44.55 -6.82 16.28
CA ILE A 208 44.20 -7.26 17.63
C ILE A 208 42.68 -7.13 17.71
N SER A 209 41.95 -8.20 17.42
CA SER A 209 40.49 -8.17 17.35
C SER A 209 39.78 -9.18 18.25
N ASN A 210 38.65 -8.76 18.83
CA ASN A 210 37.79 -9.59 19.68
C ASN A 210 38.52 -10.23 20.89
N ASN A 211 39.64 -9.67 21.35
CA ASN A 211 40.37 -10.24 22.49
C ASN A 211 39.80 -9.73 23.81
N THR A 212 39.93 -10.54 24.86
CA THR A 212 39.58 -10.16 26.24
C THR A 212 40.85 -10.07 27.08
N ALA A 213 41.13 -8.92 27.67
CA ALA A 213 42.31 -8.64 28.50
C ALA A 213 41.90 -7.97 29.82
N ASN A 214 41.21 -8.75 30.66
CA ASN A 214 40.60 -8.28 31.90
C ASN A 214 41.41 -8.63 33.15
N ASN A 215 41.25 -7.83 34.21
CA ASN A 215 41.80 -8.12 35.54
C ASN A 215 43.33 -8.33 35.55
N ASN A 216 44.06 -7.67 34.66
CA ASN A 216 45.52 -7.65 34.69
C ASN A 216 45.97 -6.50 35.62
N ASN A 217 46.97 -6.74 36.47
CA ASN A 217 47.31 -5.79 37.53
C ASN A 217 47.80 -4.43 37.00
N LEU A 218 48.37 -4.41 35.79
CA LEU A 218 48.78 -3.18 35.13
C LEU A 218 47.86 -2.90 33.94
N TYR A 219 48.19 -3.38 32.75
CA TYR A 219 47.54 -2.91 31.52
C TYR A 219 46.80 -4.03 30.81
N GLY A 220 45.60 -3.76 30.29
CA GLY A 220 44.87 -4.70 29.45
C GLY A 220 45.63 -4.92 28.15
N ILE A 221 45.70 -3.87 27.31
CA ILE A 221 46.42 -3.86 26.04
C ILE A 221 47.44 -2.72 26.02
N TYR A 222 48.73 -3.05 25.84
CA TYR A 222 49.84 -2.10 25.86
C TYR A 222 50.53 -2.00 24.49
N LEU A 223 50.59 -0.80 23.91
CA LEU A 223 51.38 -0.51 22.71
C LEU A 223 52.58 0.35 23.10
N TYR A 224 53.79 -0.16 22.94
CA TYR A 224 54.99 0.46 23.49
C TYR A 224 56.11 0.65 22.46
N PHE A 225 56.75 1.83 22.50
CA PHE A 225 58.03 2.09 21.84
C PHE A 225 57.98 1.93 20.32
N ASP A 226 57.48 2.97 19.65
CA ASP A 226 57.41 3.13 18.19
C ASP A 226 56.61 2.02 17.50
N THR A 227 55.47 1.68 18.10
CA THR A 227 54.52 0.66 17.63
C THR A 227 53.37 1.37 16.88
N HIS A 228 53.30 1.19 15.56
CA HIS A 228 52.50 1.99 14.63
C HIS A 228 51.54 1.17 13.77
N TYR A 229 50.47 1.82 13.30
CA TYR A 229 49.53 1.26 12.32
C TYR A 229 48.83 -0.03 12.77
N ASN A 230 48.72 -0.28 14.07
CA ASN A 230 48.01 -1.44 14.59
C ASN A 230 46.50 -1.15 14.66
N ASN A 231 45.70 -2.19 14.43
CA ASN A 231 44.23 -2.12 14.47
C ASN A 231 43.72 -2.91 15.68
N LEU A 232 43.15 -2.19 16.66
CA LEU A 232 42.53 -2.73 17.86
C LEU A 232 41.02 -2.62 17.69
N ALA A 233 40.37 -3.73 17.35
CA ALA A 233 38.94 -3.77 17.05
C ALA A 233 38.15 -4.71 17.96
N ASN A 234 37.03 -4.26 18.53
CA ASN A 234 36.13 -5.12 19.31
C ASN A 234 36.78 -5.82 20.54
N ASN A 235 37.85 -5.27 21.12
CA ASN A 235 38.48 -5.87 22.30
C ASN A 235 37.76 -5.45 23.59
N ILE A 236 37.87 -6.30 24.61
CA ILE A 236 37.36 -6.06 25.96
C ILE A 236 38.56 -5.92 26.91
N ALA A 237 38.72 -4.75 27.54
CA ALA A 237 39.83 -4.46 28.46
C ALA A 237 39.31 -3.86 29.77
N ASN A 238 38.85 -4.73 30.67
CA ASN A 238 38.14 -4.34 31.88
C ASN A 238 38.94 -4.58 33.16
N SER A 239 38.73 -3.74 34.18
CA SER A 239 39.26 -3.94 35.53
C SER A 239 40.79 -4.07 35.60
N ASN A 240 41.50 -3.29 34.79
CA ASN A 240 42.96 -3.13 34.81
C ASN A 240 43.33 -1.75 35.42
N ASP A 241 44.61 -1.51 35.68
CA ASP A 241 45.08 -0.15 36.00
C ASP A 241 44.87 0.80 34.80
N ILE A 242 45.26 0.36 33.59
CA ILE A 242 44.92 1.04 32.34
C ILE A 242 44.33 0.03 31.35
N GLY A 243 43.18 0.34 30.76
CA GLY A 243 42.54 -0.55 29.79
C GLY A 243 43.36 -0.71 28.52
N ILE A 244 43.53 0.39 27.77
CA ILE A 244 44.36 0.44 26.54
C ILE A 244 45.36 1.58 26.65
N TYR A 245 46.65 1.28 26.47
CA TYR A 245 47.74 2.24 26.68
C TYR A 245 48.70 2.33 25.48
N PRO A 246 48.50 3.29 24.57
CA PRO A 246 49.52 3.67 23.60
C PRO A 246 50.59 4.61 24.19
N TYR A 247 51.85 4.14 24.25
CA TYR A 247 53.01 4.91 24.68
C TYR A 247 54.03 5.02 23.54
N ARG A 248 54.33 6.26 23.11
CA ARG A 248 55.16 6.55 21.93
C ARG A 248 54.74 5.73 20.71
N SER A 249 53.44 5.68 20.43
CA SER A 249 52.84 4.78 19.46
C SER A 249 51.82 5.53 18.61
N ASN A 250 52.21 5.84 17.37
CA ASN A 250 51.46 6.67 16.44
C ASN A 250 50.59 5.89 15.47
N SER A 251 49.58 6.55 14.90
CA SER A 251 48.80 6.05 13.74
C SER A 251 48.10 4.71 13.94
N ASN A 252 47.75 4.35 15.18
CA ASN A 252 46.95 3.17 15.48
C ASN A 252 45.45 3.50 15.39
N THR A 253 44.63 2.48 15.13
CA THR A 253 43.16 2.58 15.10
C THR A 253 42.57 1.76 16.24
N LEU A 254 41.77 2.41 17.09
CA LEU A 254 41.01 1.80 18.19
C LEU A 254 39.53 1.99 17.88
N ILE A 255 38.83 0.90 17.56
CA ILE A 255 37.41 0.93 17.16
C ILE A 255 36.62 -0.18 17.84
N ASN A 256 35.37 0.07 18.21
CA ASN A 256 34.44 -0.90 18.79
C ASN A 256 34.93 -1.58 20.09
N ASN A 257 35.94 -1.04 20.77
CA ASN A 257 36.46 -1.64 21.99
C ASN A 257 35.56 -1.30 23.19
N THR A 258 35.40 -2.25 24.10
CA THR A 258 34.74 -2.04 25.39
C THR A 258 35.80 -1.96 26.48
N VAL A 259 35.92 -0.80 27.10
CA VAL A 259 36.95 -0.49 28.09
C VAL A 259 36.26 -0.01 29.36
N SER A 260 36.26 -0.83 30.42
CA SER A 260 35.46 -0.52 31.60
C SER A 260 36.10 -0.82 32.95
N PHE A 261 35.70 -0.06 33.97
CA PHE A 261 36.15 -0.25 35.36
C PHE A 261 37.69 -0.21 35.56
N ASN A 262 38.41 0.53 34.71
CA ASN A 262 39.84 0.75 34.87
C ASN A 262 40.13 2.06 35.62
N ARG A 263 41.32 2.23 36.22
CA ARG A 263 41.73 3.54 36.74
C ARG A 263 41.79 4.56 35.61
N ALA A 264 42.38 4.21 34.47
CA ALA A 264 42.23 4.94 33.21
C ALA A 264 41.74 4.01 32.09
N GLY A 265 40.74 4.42 31.32
CA GLY A 265 40.23 3.63 30.21
C GLY A 265 41.24 3.57 29.07
N ILE A 266 41.35 4.66 28.32
CA ILE A 266 42.34 4.83 27.25
C ILE A 266 43.31 5.94 27.64
N TYR A 267 44.61 5.63 27.73
CA TYR A 267 45.62 6.64 28.08
C TYR A 267 46.69 6.71 26.99
N LEU A 268 46.86 7.87 26.35
CA LEU A 268 47.86 8.07 25.30
C LEU A 268 49.00 8.91 25.86
N VAL A 269 50.24 8.45 25.65
CA VAL A 269 51.43 9.21 26.05
C VAL A 269 52.39 9.35 24.88
N TYR A 270 52.76 10.59 24.54
CA TYR A 270 53.62 10.94 23.41
C TYR A 270 53.23 10.24 22.10
N SER A 271 51.92 10.11 21.86
CA SER A 271 51.35 9.32 20.77
C SER A 271 50.47 10.19 19.89
N SER A 272 50.69 10.15 18.57
CA SER A 272 50.13 11.08 17.60
C SER A 272 49.35 10.35 16.49
N ASN A 273 48.41 11.06 15.86
CA ASN A 273 47.67 10.59 14.68
C ASN A 273 46.89 9.27 14.88
N ASN A 274 46.54 8.89 16.12
CA ASN A 274 45.71 7.72 16.37
C ASN A 274 44.23 8.03 16.09
N LYS A 275 43.47 7.05 15.60
CA LYS A 275 42.02 7.14 15.42
C LYS A 275 41.32 6.34 16.51
N ILE A 276 40.46 6.98 17.29
CA ILE A 276 39.80 6.39 18.45
C ILE A 276 38.33 6.77 18.38
N TYR A 277 37.50 5.94 17.77
CA TYR A 277 36.07 6.22 17.58
C TYR A 277 35.26 4.94 17.76
N ASN A 278 33.97 5.06 18.04
CA ASN A 278 33.05 3.95 18.28
C ASN A 278 33.54 3.02 19.39
N ASN A 279 34.12 3.53 20.48
CA ASN A 279 34.48 2.72 21.65
C ASN A 279 33.50 2.97 22.80
N ASN A 280 33.26 1.95 23.62
CA ASN A 280 32.49 2.04 24.86
C ASN A 280 33.44 2.27 26.04
N LEU A 281 33.50 3.49 26.57
CA LEU A 281 34.28 3.82 27.76
C LEU A 281 33.35 3.93 28.98
N ILE A 282 33.37 2.89 29.82
CA ILE A 282 32.35 2.68 30.85
C ILE A 282 32.98 2.64 32.25
N ASN A 283 32.56 3.56 33.13
CA ASN A 283 32.90 3.53 34.55
C ASN A 283 34.40 3.45 34.85
N ASN A 284 35.23 4.03 33.99
CA ASN A 284 36.65 4.23 34.30
C ASN A 284 36.81 5.49 35.16
N SER A 285 37.76 5.51 36.10
CA SER A 285 37.99 6.72 36.92
C SER A 285 38.42 7.91 36.07
N THR A 286 39.18 7.66 35.01
CA THR A 286 39.41 8.57 33.89
C THR A 286 39.03 7.82 32.62
N GLN A 287 38.01 8.28 31.88
CA GLN A 287 37.60 7.60 30.64
C GLN A 287 38.76 7.60 29.63
N ILE A 288 39.26 8.78 29.30
CA ILE A 288 40.33 8.96 28.34
C ILE A 288 41.22 10.16 28.71
N SER A 289 42.52 10.06 28.43
CA SER A 289 43.46 11.18 28.56
C SER A 289 44.60 11.07 27.54
N ILE A 290 45.07 12.21 27.04
CA ILE A 290 46.18 12.33 26.10
C ILE A 290 47.25 13.22 26.74
N TYR A 291 48.44 12.68 26.95
CA TYR A 291 49.60 13.40 27.48
C TYR A 291 50.73 13.44 26.44
N GLY A 292 50.80 14.56 25.72
CA GLY A 292 51.75 14.74 24.62
C GLY A 292 51.38 13.97 23.36
N GLY A 293 51.89 14.43 22.22
CA GLY A 293 51.45 13.99 20.88
C GLY A 293 50.36 14.91 20.31
N SER A 294 50.09 14.80 19.01
CA SER A 294 49.15 15.66 18.29
C SER A 294 48.40 14.90 17.19
N GLY A 295 47.32 15.48 16.67
CA GLY A 295 46.58 14.92 15.52
C GLY A 295 45.77 13.65 15.81
N ASN A 296 45.57 13.28 17.08
CA ASN A 296 44.67 12.17 17.42
C ASN A 296 43.21 12.56 17.11
N ILE A 297 42.48 11.65 16.48
CA ILE A 297 41.11 11.84 16.00
C ILE A 297 40.17 11.01 16.87
N LEU A 298 39.23 11.65 17.53
CA LEU A 298 38.29 11.02 18.47
C LEU A 298 36.91 10.75 17.85
N ASN A 299 36.63 11.35 16.70
CA ASN A 299 35.37 11.17 16.00
C ASN A 299 35.59 11.34 14.48
N LEU A 300 34.72 10.71 13.71
CA LEU A 300 34.56 10.93 12.26
C LEU A 300 33.22 11.63 12.01
N ASP A 301 33.02 12.10 10.77
CA ASP A 301 31.78 12.77 10.39
C ASP A 301 30.55 11.85 10.55
N LYS A 302 29.36 12.44 10.75
CA LYS A 302 28.10 11.70 10.79
C LYS A 302 27.91 10.93 9.46
N PRO A 303 27.39 9.69 9.49
CA PRO A 303 26.79 8.99 10.63
C PRO A 303 27.78 8.16 11.48
N ILE A 304 29.10 8.22 11.22
CA ILE A 304 30.06 7.34 11.90
C ILE A 304 30.28 7.77 13.35
N GLY A 305 30.47 9.06 13.60
CA GLY A 305 30.52 9.61 14.97
C GLY A 305 31.81 9.34 15.76
N GLY A 306 31.69 9.53 17.07
CA GLY A 306 32.75 9.40 18.07
C GLY A 306 32.57 8.20 19.01
N ASN A 307 32.88 8.38 20.29
CA ASN A 307 32.85 7.31 21.29
C ASN A 307 31.66 7.48 22.26
N TYR A 308 31.34 6.41 22.98
CA TYR A 308 30.40 6.45 24.10
C TYR A 308 31.14 6.60 25.43
N PHE A 309 30.70 7.52 26.29
CA PHE A 309 31.27 7.78 27.60
C PHE A 309 30.18 7.69 28.68
N SER A 310 30.27 6.72 29.60
CA SER A 310 29.20 6.50 30.60
C SER A 310 29.04 7.61 31.65
N ASN A 311 29.94 8.60 31.66
CA ASN A 311 29.85 9.81 32.49
C ASN A 311 29.45 11.06 31.68
N TYR A 312 29.05 10.89 30.42
CA TYR A 312 28.64 11.94 29.48
C TYR A 312 27.66 11.38 28.43
N ASP A 313 26.51 10.87 28.89
CA ASP A 313 25.54 10.15 28.06
C ASP A 313 24.08 10.56 28.29
N THR A 314 23.81 11.39 29.31
CA THR A 314 22.45 11.89 29.59
C THR A 314 22.46 13.40 29.84
N PRO A 315 21.29 14.07 29.79
CA PRO A 315 21.19 15.49 30.10
C PRO A 315 21.72 15.85 31.50
N GLU A 316 21.52 14.97 32.49
CA GLU A 316 22.04 15.16 33.86
C GLU A 316 23.57 15.11 33.93
N LYS A 317 24.20 14.47 32.94
CA LYS A 317 25.65 14.37 32.76
C LYS A 317 26.16 15.31 31.66
N ASN A 318 25.36 16.32 31.28
CA ASN A 318 25.65 17.36 30.29
C ASN A 318 25.74 16.90 28.82
N CYS A 319 25.20 15.73 28.48
CA CYS A 319 24.99 15.31 27.09
C CYS A 319 23.53 15.59 26.71
N PHE A 320 23.31 16.55 25.80
CA PHE A 320 22.00 16.87 25.25
C PHE A 320 21.95 16.42 23.79
N ASP A 321 20.84 15.83 23.37
CA ASP A 321 20.54 15.44 21.99
C ASP A 321 19.23 16.14 21.59
N LEU A 322 19.34 17.40 21.17
CA LEU A 322 18.21 18.28 20.91
C LEU A 322 17.58 18.01 19.54
N ASN A 323 18.33 17.39 18.62
CA ASN A 323 17.87 17.08 17.27
C ASN A 323 17.57 15.58 17.07
N ASN A 324 17.63 14.77 18.14
CA ASN A 324 17.33 13.34 18.19
C ASN A 324 18.14 12.50 17.19
N ASP A 325 19.40 12.87 16.95
CA ASP A 325 20.27 12.12 16.04
C ASP A 325 21.21 11.13 16.74
N ASN A 326 20.99 10.87 18.03
CA ASN A 326 21.74 9.98 18.91
C ASN A 326 23.19 10.42 19.19
N PHE A 327 23.56 11.66 18.82
CA PHE A 327 24.82 12.28 19.22
C PHE A 327 24.58 13.32 20.31
N CYS A 328 25.53 13.47 21.23
CA CYS A 328 25.55 14.63 22.10
C CYS A 328 25.90 15.88 21.25
N ASP A 329 25.08 16.93 21.35
CA ASP A 329 25.26 18.19 20.61
C ASP A 329 26.48 19.00 21.09
N SER A 330 26.97 18.70 22.29
CA SER A 330 28.16 19.33 22.87
C SER A 330 29.34 18.34 22.89
N PRO A 331 30.58 18.80 22.61
CA PRO A 331 31.76 17.96 22.67
C PRO A 331 32.06 17.44 24.08
N TYR A 332 32.50 16.19 24.18
CA TYR A 332 33.11 15.66 25.40
C TYR A 332 34.57 16.11 25.49
N VAL A 333 34.88 17.03 26.40
CA VAL A 333 36.22 17.60 26.58
C VAL A 333 36.95 16.91 27.74
N PHE A 334 38.21 16.52 27.52
CA PHE A 334 39.05 15.86 28.52
C PHE A 334 40.51 16.35 28.46
N SER A 335 41.36 15.83 29.36
CA SER A 335 42.77 16.25 29.41
C SER A 335 43.51 15.84 28.13
N GLY A 336 43.85 16.84 27.30
CA GLY A 336 44.63 16.69 26.08
C GLY A 336 43.83 16.43 24.80
N GLY A 337 42.49 16.46 24.82
CA GLY A 337 41.67 16.26 23.64
C GLY A 337 40.17 16.45 23.86
N GLN A 338 39.39 16.28 22.79
CA GLN A 338 37.93 16.30 22.83
C GLN A 338 37.35 15.36 21.78
N ASP A 339 36.15 14.85 22.03
CA ASP A 339 35.31 14.14 21.08
C ASP A 339 34.12 15.04 20.70
N ASN A 340 33.96 15.36 19.41
CA ASN A 340 32.93 16.30 18.95
C ASN A 340 31.60 15.62 18.62
N LEU A 341 31.56 14.30 18.53
CA LEU A 341 30.33 13.55 18.22
C LEU A 341 30.18 12.36 19.18
N PRO A 342 30.12 12.57 20.51
CA PRO A 342 29.91 11.48 21.44
C PRO A 342 28.54 10.83 21.23
N TRP A 343 28.46 9.52 21.40
CA TRP A 343 27.17 8.80 21.34
C TRP A 343 26.38 8.96 22.63
N THR A 344 25.06 9.13 22.52
CA THR A 344 24.15 9.24 23.68
C THR A 344 23.91 7.91 24.39
N LYS A 345 24.22 6.79 23.73
CA LYS A 345 24.01 5.45 24.28
C LYS A 345 25.17 4.52 23.94
N GLN A 346 25.35 3.51 24.79
CA GLN A 346 26.30 2.43 24.56
C GLN A 346 26.03 1.78 23.20
N ASP A 347 27.10 1.45 22.47
CA ASP A 347 27.03 0.84 21.14
C ASP A 347 26.23 1.66 20.10
N GLY A 348 26.14 2.98 20.26
CA GLY A 348 25.30 3.86 19.42
C GLY A 348 25.54 3.78 17.90
N TRP A 349 26.74 3.37 17.48
CA TRP A 349 27.13 3.19 16.08
C TRP A 349 26.66 1.87 15.44
N LYS A 350 26.11 0.94 16.21
CA LYS A 350 25.52 -0.29 15.66
C LYS A 350 24.13 0.04 15.13
N ILE A 351 23.98 0.03 13.81
CA ILE A 351 22.65 0.09 13.17
C ILE A 351 21.87 -1.15 13.61
N PRO A 352 20.62 -1.03 14.10
CA PRO A 352 19.77 -2.18 14.38
C PRO A 352 19.68 -3.09 13.15
N ALA A 353 19.67 -4.41 13.34
CA ALA A 353 19.42 -5.32 12.23
C ALA A 353 18.03 -5.04 11.66
N ASN A 354 17.93 -5.02 10.33
CA ASN A 354 16.66 -4.77 9.66
C ASN A 354 15.62 -5.80 10.11
N GLN A 355 14.51 -5.34 10.66
CA GLN A 355 13.40 -6.11 11.18
C GLN A 355 12.37 -6.29 10.06
N PRO A 356 11.63 -7.40 10.04
CA PRO A 356 10.61 -7.60 9.03
C PRO A 356 9.43 -6.65 9.26
N PRO A 357 8.80 -6.13 8.19
CA PRO A 357 7.58 -5.35 8.31
C PRO A 357 6.43 -6.24 8.79
N THR A 358 5.33 -5.60 9.15
CA THR A 358 4.05 -6.23 9.49
C THR A 358 2.92 -5.68 8.66
N ILE A 359 1.87 -6.49 8.51
CA ILE A 359 0.61 -6.14 7.87
C ILE A 359 -0.50 -6.17 8.92
N SER A 360 -1.43 -5.23 8.85
CA SER A 360 -2.63 -5.23 9.68
C SER A 360 -3.85 -4.81 8.88
N ASN A 361 -5.00 -5.34 9.29
CA ASN A 361 -6.30 -5.07 8.68
C ASN A 361 -6.33 -5.30 7.15
N PRO A 362 -6.14 -6.53 6.66
CA PRO A 362 -6.36 -6.81 5.24
C PRO A 362 -7.85 -6.62 4.91
N TRP A 363 -8.13 -5.94 3.80
CA TRP A 363 -9.47 -5.67 3.30
C TRP A 363 -9.58 -5.90 1.80
N GLN A 364 -10.80 -6.18 1.34
CA GLN A 364 -11.17 -6.28 -0.07
C GLN A 364 -12.38 -5.40 -0.38
N PHE A 365 -12.36 -4.75 -1.54
CA PHE A 365 -13.35 -3.78 -1.98
C PHE A 365 -13.73 -4.02 -3.44
N LYS A 366 -14.89 -3.50 -3.83
CA LYS A 366 -15.29 -3.31 -5.23
C LYS A 366 -14.34 -2.34 -5.95
N SER A 367 -14.51 -2.21 -7.26
CA SER A 367 -13.70 -1.36 -8.15
C SER A 367 -13.74 0.13 -7.79
N ASP A 368 -14.76 0.58 -7.06
CA ASP A 368 -14.88 1.94 -6.53
C ASP A 368 -13.90 2.28 -5.40
N ASN A 369 -13.16 1.28 -4.88
CA ASN A 369 -12.19 1.41 -3.79
C ASN A 369 -12.80 1.84 -2.44
N ILE A 370 -14.12 1.76 -2.29
CA ILE A 370 -14.89 2.24 -1.13
C ILE A 370 -15.83 1.16 -0.60
N THR A 371 -16.54 0.45 -1.48
CA THR A 371 -17.55 -0.54 -1.09
C THR A 371 -16.88 -1.86 -0.72
N GLN A 372 -16.88 -2.19 0.57
CA GLN A 372 -16.23 -3.41 1.08
C GLN A 372 -17.00 -4.67 0.65
N ILE A 373 -16.26 -5.69 0.21
CA ILE A 373 -16.82 -7.02 -0.04
C ILE A 373 -16.55 -7.86 1.23
N PRO A 374 -17.59 -8.27 1.99
CA PRO A 374 -17.38 -9.12 3.16
C PRO A 374 -16.82 -10.49 2.74
N GLU A 375 -16.27 -11.25 3.69
CA GLU A 375 -15.87 -12.64 3.45
C GLU A 375 -17.09 -13.47 2.99
N ASN A 376 -16.90 -14.35 2.01
CA ASN A 376 -17.95 -15.02 1.24
C ASN A 376 -18.90 -14.08 0.47
N GLY A 377 -18.56 -12.79 0.38
CA GLY A 377 -19.34 -11.79 -0.33
C GLY A 377 -19.35 -12.02 -1.84
N VAL A 378 -20.41 -11.56 -2.50
CA VAL A 378 -20.57 -11.63 -3.95
C VAL A 378 -20.26 -10.27 -4.56
N THR A 379 -19.51 -10.26 -5.65
CA THR A 379 -19.35 -9.11 -6.54
C THR A 379 -19.77 -9.48 -7.97
N THR A 380 -20.35 -8.53 -8.67
CA THR A 380 -20.69 -8.61 -10.10
C THR A 380 -19.64 -7.94 -10.99
N GLU A 381 -18.61 -7.37 -10.37
CA GLU A 381 -17.51 -6.68 -11.05
C GLU A 381 -16.33 -7.65 -11.28
N ASP A 382 -15.63 -7.47 -12.40
CA ASP A 382 -14.43 -8.24 -12.73
C ASP A 382 -13.15 -7.64 -12.13
N ILE A 383 -13.28 -6.59 -11.31
CA ILE A 383 -12.19 -5.92 -10.60
C ILE A 383 -12.43 -5.99 -9.09
N VAL A 384 -11.40 -6.37 -8.34
CA VAL A 384 -11.36 -6.31 -6.87
C VAL A 384 -10.13 -5.52 -6.42
N VAL A 385 -10.32 -4.68 -5.40
CA VAL A 385 -9.25 -3.87 -4.79
C VAL A 385 -8.90 -4.40 -3.41
N PHE A 386 -7.62 -4.67 -3.17
CA PHE A 386 -7.07 -5.17 -1.93
C PHE A 386 -6.31 -4.06 -1.21
N LYS A 387 -6.47 -4.00 0.11
CA LYS A 387 -5.82 -3.01 0.95
C LYS A 387 -5.28 -3.63 2.23
N ALA A 388 -4.25 -3.02 2.79
CA ALA A 388 -3.85 -3.24 4.16
C ALA A 388 -3.04 -2.06 4.71
N VAL A 389 -3.01 -1.92 6.03
CA VAL A 389 -2.05 -1.01 6.69
C VAL A 389 -0.74 -1.75 6.86
N VAL A 390 0.34 -1.17 6.35
CA VAL A 390 1.69 -1.74 6.43
C VAL A 390 2.56 -0.92 7.37
N THR A 391 3.31 -1.57 8.25
CA THR A 391 4.17 -0.92 9.25
C THR A 391 5.51 -1.62 9.33
N ASP A 392 6.58 -0.86 9.45
CA ASP A 392 7.94 -1.36 9.60
C ASP A 392 8.55 -0.81 10.91
N PRO A 393 9.15 -1.68 11.76
CA PRO A 393 9.79 -1.25 13.02
C PRO A 393 10.97 -0.29 12.85
N ASP A 394 11.62 -0.31 11.68
CA ASP A 394 12.80 0.50 11.35
C ASP A 394 12.47 1.73 10.48
N ASP A 395 11.17 1.99 10.27
CA ASP A 395 10.61 3.11 9.49
C ASP A 395 11.00 3.09 8.00
N ASP A 396 11.24 1.89 7.46
CA ASP A 396 11.53 1.69 6.04
C ASP A 396 10.29 1.92 5.15
N GLN A 397 10.53 2.10 3.84
CA GLN A 397 9.43 2.10 2.88
C GLN A 397 8.95 0.67 2.60
N ILE A 398 7.64 0.50 2.48
CA ILE A 398 7.00 -0.81 2.47
C ILE A 398 6.05 -0.91 1.29
N LYS A 399 5.98 -2.08 0.65
CA LYS A 399 4.93 -2.41 -0.33
C LYS A 399 4.11 -3.59 0.13
N LEU A 400 2.85 -3.63 -0.31
CA LEU A 400 1.94 -4.75 -0.10
C LEU A 400 2.09 -5.74 -1.25
N GLN A 401 2.19 -7.03 -0.91
CA GLN A 401 2.21 -8.12 -1.87
C GLN A 401 1.03 -9.06 -1.62
N ILE A 402 0.27 -9.36 -2.67
CA ILE A 402 -0.93 -10.18 -2.64
C ILE A 402 -0.74 -11.42 -3.51
N GLU A 403 -1.19 -12.57 -3.02
CA GLU A 403 -1.38 -13.76 -3.83
C GLU A 403 -2.87 -14.10 -3.87
N LEU A 404 -3.47 -14.01 -5.06
CA LEU A 404 -4.88 -14.31 -5.32
C LEU A 404 -4.98 -15.61 -6.12
N LYS A 405 -5.90 -16.49 -5.72
CA LYS A 405 -6.18 -17.77 -6.36
C LYS A 405 -7.68 -18.01 -6.49
N GLU A 406 -8.09 -18.76 -7.50
CA GLU A 406 -9.39 -19.42 -7.46
C GLU A 406 -9.42 -20.36 -6.25
N PHE A 407 -10.57 -20.50 -5.58
CA PHE A 407 -10.70 -21.13 -4.27
C PHE A 407 -10.09 -22.55 -4.20
N ASN A 408 -10.26 -23.34 -5.26
CA ASN A 408 -9.76 -24.72 -5.35
C ASN A 408 -8.27 -24.83 -5.71
N GLN A 409 -7.60 -23.73 -6.07
CA GLN A 409 -6.17 -23.72 -6.37
C GLN A 409 -5.34 -23.51 -5.09
N PRO A 410 -4.20 -24.20 -4.93
CA PRO A 410 -3.31 -23.95 -3.80
C PRO A 410 -2.57 -22.62 -3.96
N PHE A 411 -2.17 -22.02 -2.84
CA PHE A 411 -1.17 -20.95 -2.85
C PHE A 411 0.21 -21.55 -3.15
N ASP A 412 0.95 -20.95 -4.09
CA ASP A 412 2.23 -21.41 -4.64
C ASP A 412 3.29 -20.31 -4.74
N GLY A 413 2.95 -19.06 -4.37
CA GLY A 413 3.85 -17.91 -4.41
C GLY A 413 4.14 -17.38 -5.82
N GLN A 414 3.32 -17.74 -6.82
CA GLN A 414 3.43 -17.26 -8.20
C GLN A 414 2.34 -16.23 -8.54
N ASN A 415 2.58 -15.43 -9.59
CA ASN A 415 1.65 -14.40 -10.09
C ASN A 415 1.24 -13.37 -9.03
N LEU A 416 2.21 -12.94 -8.23
CA LEU A 416 2.02 -11.99 -7.15
C LEU A 416 1.62 -10.61 -7.68
N LEU A 417 0.69 -9.97 -6.99
CA LEU A 417 0.31 -8.59 -7.23
C LEU A 417 1.02 -7.71 -6.21
N GLU A 418 1.53 -6.55 -6.62
CA GLU A 418 2.32 -5.67 -5.76
C GLU A 418 1.84 -4.23 -5.85
N SER A 419 1.87 -3.52 -4.71
CA SER A 419 1.71 -2.06 -4.69
C SER A 419 3.05 -1.37 -4.99
N GLY A 420 2.99 -0.05 -5.17
CA GLY A 420 4.18 0.79 -4.97
C GLY A 420 4.61 0.83 -3.50
N PHE A 421 5.82 1.31 -3.25
CA PHE A 421 6.31 1.58 -1.90
C PHE A 421 5.58 2.78 -1.27
N VAL A 422 5.22 2.64 -0.01
CA VAL A 422 4.59 3.67 0.83
C VAL A 422 5.35 3.79 2.15
N ASN A 423 5.14 4.88 2.90
CA ASN A 423 5.78 5.06 4.20
C ASN A 423 5.16 4.12 5.25
N SER A 424 5.95 3.72 6.26
CA SER A 424 5.47 2.98 7.43
C SER A 424 4.23 3.62 8.05
N GLY A 425 3.23 2.81 8.38
CA GLY A 425 1.93 3.24 8.91
C GLY A 425 0.89 3.65 7.85
N SER A 426 1.23 3.61 6.57
CA SER A 426 0.31 3.98 5.48
C SER A 426 -0.56 2.82 5.01
N GLU A 427 -1.68 3.16 4.37
CA GLU A 427 -2.49 2.21 3.60
C GLU A 427 -1.81 1.92 2.25
N ALA A 428 -1.55 0.65 1.97
CA ALA A 428 -1.08 0.17 0.68
C ALA A 428 -2.24 -0.47 -0.10
N VAL A 429 -2.31 -0.20 -1.41
CA VAL A 429 -3.45 -0.57 -2.27
C VAL A 429 -2.97 -1.32 -3.51
N VAL A 430 -3.66 -2.41 -3.86
CA VAL A 430 -3.42 -3.25 -5.04
C VAL A 430 -4.75 -3.64 -5.67
N SER A 431 -4.87 -3.61 -6.99
CA SER A 431 -6.11 -4.03 -7.69
C SER A 431 -5.85 -5.19 -8.65
N ARG A 432 -6.86 -6.04 -8.84
CA ARG A 432 -6.87 -7.10 -9.85
C ARG A 432 -8.13 -6.99 -10.70
N GLY A 433 -7.95 -6.77 -12.00
CA GLY A 433 -9.03 -6.83 -13.00
C GLY A 433 -9.07 -8.13 -13.80
N SER A 434 -10.08 -8.22 -14.67
CA SER A 434 -10.32 -9.36 -15.56
C SER A 434 -10.50 -10.69 -14.82
N LEU A 435 -11.16 -10.63 -13.66
CA LEU A 435 -11.57 -11.82 -12.92
C LEU A 435 -12.71 -12.52 -13.65
N VAL A 436 -12.61 -13.84 -13.79
CA VAL A 436 -13.67 -14.67 -14.35
C VAL A 436 -14.65 -15.08 -13.26
N VAL A 437 -15.86 -15.48 -13.63
CA VAL A 437 -16.87 -16.03 -12.70
C VAL A 437 -16.27 -17.21 -11.94
N GLY A 438 -16.36 -17.16 -10.61
CA GLY A 438 -15.76 -18.16 -9.74
C GLY A 438 -15.62 -17.69 -8.30
N SER A 439 -15.27 -18.63 -7.42
CA SER A 439 -14.92 -18.36 -6.02
C SER A 439 -13.42 -18.15 -5.88
N TYR A 440 -13.00 -17.19 -5.07
CA TYR A 440 -11.61 -16.81 -4.90
C TYR A 440 -11.18 -16.82 -3.43
N LYS A 441 -9.87 -16.96 -3.23
CA LYS A 441 -9.18 -16.76 -1.95
C LYS A 441 -7.85 -16.04 -2.16
N TRP A 442 -7.37 -15.31 -1.17
CA TRP A 442 -6.15 -14.55 -1.23
C TRP A 442 -5.43 -14.43 0.12
N ARG A 443 -4.14 -14.18 0.03
CA ARG A 443 -3.27 -13.89 1.17
C ARG A 443 -2.34 -12.73 0.86
N ALA A 444 -1.85 -12.09 1.90
CA ALA A 444 -1.05 -10.88 1.82
C ALA A 444 0.21 -10.95 2.69
N ARG A 445 1.24 -10.21 2.30
CA ARG A 445 2.40 -9.90 3.15
C ARG A 445 2.96 -8.52 2.83
N ALA A 446 3.70 -7.96 3.76
CA ALA A 446 4.46 -6.73 3.55
C ALA A 446 5.90 -7.05 3.12
N VAL A 447 6.49 -6.18 2.29
CA VAL A 447 7.89 -6.27 1.86
C VAL A 447 8.51 -4.88 2.00
N ASP A 448 9.60 -4.76 2.74
CA ASP A 448 10.32 -3.49 2.88
C ASP A 448 11.28 -3.25 1.68
N ASP A 449 11.83 -2.04 1.61
CA ASP A 449 12.77 -1.64 0.55
C ASP A 449 14.18 -2.25 0.69
N LYS A 450 14.42 -2.99 1.79
CA LYS A 450 15.63 -3.78 2.06
C LYS A 450 15.40 -5.29 1.91
N SER A 451 14.27 -5.69 1.36
CA SER A 451 13.87 -7.06 1.02
C SER A 451 13.56 -8.01 2.19
N ASN A 452 13.35 -7.53 3.42
CA ASN A 452 12.66 -8.37 4.41
C ASN A 452 11.17 -8.45 4.09
N VAL A 453 10.56 -9.54 4.55
CA VAL A 453 9.15 -9.83 4.31
C VAL A 453 8.46 -10.19 5.61
N SER A 454 7.19 -9.81 5.74
CA SER A 454 6.32 -10.36 6.77
C SER A 454 5.95 -11.81 6.45
N GLU A 455 5.46 -12.53 7.45
CA GLU A 455 4.72 -13.78 7.23
C GLU A 455 3.48 -13.52 6.35
N TRP A 456 3.03 -14.57 5.66
CA TRP A 456 1.78 -14.53 4.91
C TRP A 456 0.57 -14.53 5.85
N GLN A 457 -0.37 -13.63 5.59
CA GLN A 457 -1.67 -13.56 6.25
C GLN A 457 -2.78 -13.80 5.22
N GLU A 458 -3.57 -14.87 5.40
CA GLU A 458 -4.79 -15.11 4.63
C GLU A 458 -5.89 -14.11 5.05
N PHE A 459 -6.72 -13.69 4.10
CA PHE A 459 -7.86 -12.83 4.42
C PHE A 459 -8.94 -13.63 5.17
N GLY A 460 -9.66 -12.95 6.08
CA GLY A 460 -10.76 -13.57 6.80
C GLY A 460 -10.38 -14.84 7.57
N THR A 461 -11.20 -15.88 7.42
CA THR A 461 -10.99 -17.18 8.05
C THR A 461 -10.25 -18.12 7.10
N VAL A 462 -9.09 -18.62 7.53
CA VAL A 462 -8.25 -19.54 6.73
C VAL A 462 -9.07 -20.71 6.15
N GLY A 463 -8.97 -20.88 4.83
CA GLY A 463 -9.63 -21.96 4.09
C GLY A 463 -11.05 -21.66 3.62
N ASN A 464 -11.57 -20.45 3.84
CA ASN A 464 -12.87 -20.01 3.32
C ASN A 464 -12.77 -19.38 1.93
N VAL A 465 -13.93 -19.19 1.31
CA VAL A 465 -14.07 -18.37 0.11
C VAL A 465 -14.06 -16.91 0.55
N ASP A 466 -13.12 -16.13 0.03
CA ASP A 466 -13.00 -14.72 0.38
C ASP A 466 -14.04 -13.88 -0.34
N PHE A 467 -14.23 -14.14 -1.64
CA PHE A 467 -15.30 -13.55 -2.44
C PHE A 467 -15.66 -14.43 -3.64
N ILE A 468 -16.84 -14.15 -4.19
CA ILE A 468 -17.40 -14.84 -5.35
C ILE A 468 -17.67 -13.80 -6.43
N VAL A 469 -17.13 -14.02 -7.63
CA VAL A 469 -17.48 -13.25 -8.83
C VAL A 469 -18.62 -13.97 -9.54
N LYS A 470 -19.74 -13.28 -9.75
CA LYS A 470 -20.90 -13.76 -10.53
C LYS A 470 -21.19 -12.80 -11.69
N THR A 471 -21.89 -13.28 -12.72
CA THR A 471 -22.51 -12.34 -13.67
C THR A 471 -23.65 -11.59 -12.97
N LEU A 472 -24.02 -10.43 -13.50
CA LEU A 472 -25.10 -9.62 -12.94
C LEU A 472 -26.44 -10.36 -12.98
N GLU A 473 -26.70 -11.05 -14.08
CA GLU A 473 -27.91 -11.84 -14.34
C GLU A 473 -28.03 -13.00 -13.34
N GLN A 474 -26.91 -13.69 -13.04
CA GLN A 474 -26.89 -14.77 -12.06
C GLN A 474 -27.12 -14.25 -10.64
N ALA A 475 -26.54 -13.09 -10.29
CA ALA A 475 -26.77 -12.46 -8.99
C ALA A 475 -28.24 -12.03 -8.83
N ALA A 476 -28.86 -11.48 -9.87
CA ALA A 476 -30.27 -11.12 -9.88
C ALA A 476 -31.18 -12.36 -9.73
N ALA A 477 -30.89 -13.44 -10.46
CA ALA A 477 -31.62 -14.70 -10.35
C ALA A 477 -31.57 -15.31 -8.95
N ASP A 478 -30.43 -15.19 -8.27
CA ASP A 478 -30.28 -15.68 -6.90
C ASP A 478 -31.09 -14.82 -5.90
N LEU A 479 -31.06 -13.49 -6.04
CA LEU A 479 -31.91 -12.60 -5.23
C LEU A 479 -33.40 -12.87 -5.44
N ALA A 480 -33.84 -13.12 -6.67
CA ALA A 480 -35.23 -13.47 -6.95
C ALA A 480 -35.65 -14.74 -6.19
N LYS A 481 -34.77 -15.76 -6.10
CA LYS A 481 -35.04 -16.97 -5.29
C LYS A 481 -35.19 -16.67 -3.80
N GLU A 482 -34.44 -15.70 -3.26
CA GLU A 482 -34.49 -15.36 -1.83
C GLU A 482 -35.84 -14.80 -1.38
N VAL A 483 -36.60 -14.19 -2.30
CA VAL A 483 -37.88 -13.53 -1.98
C VAL A 483 -39.11 -14.37 -2.33
N ILE A 484 -38.94 -15.65 -2.65
CA ILE A 484 -40.09 -16.57 -2.81
C ILE A 484 -40.91 -16.60 -1.51
N ASN A 485 -42.23 -16.52 -1.64
CA ASN A 485 -43.26 -16.33 -0.60
C ASN A 485 -43.37 -14.91 -0.01
N ALA A 486 -42.61 -13.93 -0.51
CA ALA A 486 -42.87 -12.55 -0.13
C ALA A 486 -44.24 -12.10 -0.67
N PRO A 487 -44.90 -11.11 -0.04
CA PRO A 487 -46.14 -10.54 -0.55
C PRO A 487 -45.97 -9.92 -1.94
N TYR A 488 -47.09 -9.73 -2.64
CA TYR A 488 -47.13 -8.91 -3.84
C TYR A 488 -47.51 -7.49 -3.44
N LEU A 489 -46.71 -6.48 -3.82
CA LEU A 489 -46.96 -5.09 -3.48
C LEU A 489 -47.69 -4.37 -4.62
N GLY A 490 -49.02 -4.51 -4.64
CA GLY A 490 -49.91 -3.68 -5.44
C GLY A 490 -51.29 -4.28 -5.64
N ASP A 491 -52.36 -3.53 -5.41
CA ASP A 491 -53.74 -4.07 -5.30
C ASP A 491 -54.81 -3.24 -6.03
N GLY A 492 -54.42 -2.50 -7.07
CA GLY A 492 -55.33 -1.62 -7.82
C GLY A 492 -55.35 -0.19 -7.29
N ASP A 493 -55.10 0.01 -5.98
CA ASP A 493 -55.00 1.31 -5.32
C ASP A 493 -53.61 1.57 -4.69
N THR A 494 -52.72 0.58 -4.69
CA THR A 494 -51.31 0.69 -4.28
C THR A 494 -50.41 0.21 -5.42
N TYR A 495 -49.40 1.01 -5.78
CA TYR A 495 -48.43 0.70 -6.84
C TYR A 495 -47.06 1.27 -6.49
N GLY A 496 -45.98 0.63 -6.94
CA GLY A 496 -44.60 1.07 -6.66
C GLY A 496 -43.77 0.04 -5.91
N GLY A 497 -44.07 -1.24 -6.07
CA GLY A 497 -43.36 -2.36 -5.46
C GLY A 497 -41.98 -2.62 -6.08
N LYS A 498 -41.14 -1.59 -6.25
CA LYS A 498 -39.87 -1.64 -6.99
C LYS A 498 -38.65 -1.99 -6.15
N GLY A 499 -38.83 -2.19 -4.84
CA GLY A 499 -37.76 -2.47 -3.89
C GLY A 499 -36.82 -1.29 -3.62
N TRP A 500 -37.16 -0.07 -4.05
CA TRP A 500 -36.44 1.16 -3.73
C TRP A 500 -37.04 1.82 -2.49
N ASP A 501 -36.24 2.04 -1.45
CA ASP A 501 -36.66 2.82 -0.28
C ASP A 501 -36.36 4.31 -0.52
N SER A 502 -37.42 5.09 -0.63
CA SER A 502 -37.35 6.52 -0.93
C SER A 502 -36.69 7.33 0.19
N LEU A 503 -36.77 6.90 1.46
CA LEU A 503 -36.15 7.60 2.58
C LEU A 503 -34.67 7.27 2.73
N GLN A 504 -34.28 6.03 2.45
CA GLN A 504 -32.89 5.59 2.52
C GLN A 504 -32.12 5.83 1.22
N SER A 505 -32.82 6.08 0.11
CA SER A 505 -32.25 6.24 -1.23
C SER A 505 -31.41 5.02 -1.65
N LEU A 506 -31.94 3.81 -1.43
CA LEU A 506 -31.30 2.57 -1.83
C LEU A 506 -32.30 1.45 -2.15
N TYR A 507 -31.87 0.46 -2.94
CA TYR A 507 -32.59 -0.80 -3.12
C TYR A 507 -32.45 -1.69 -1.89
N VAL A 508 -33.57 -2.03 -1.27
CA VAL A 508 -33.63 -2.69 0.05
C VAL A 508 -33.17 -4.14 0.03
N SER A 509 -32.83 -4.69 1.19
CA SER A 509 -32.47 -6.10 1.35
C SER A 509 -33.63 -7.06 1.13
N SER A 510 -33.32 -8.32 0.82
CA SER A 510 -34.33 -9.39 0.69
C SER A 510 -35.19 -9.48 1.95
N ASN A 511 -34.61 -9.27 3.13
CA ASN A 511 -35.33 -9.23 4.41
C ASN A 511 -36.31 -8.06 4.51
N GLU A 512 -35.96 -6.88 3.98
CA GLU A 512 -36.86 -5.73 3.93
C GLU A 512 -37.98 -5.90 2.91
N ILE A 513 -37.82 -6.75 1.89
CA ILE A 513 -38.95 -7.15 1.02
C ILE A 513 -40.03 -7.88 1.83
N PHE A 514 -39.64 -8.72 2.80
CA PHE A 514 -40.60 -9.42 3.68
C PHE A 514 -41.19 -8.51 4.77
N ASN A 515 -40.38 -7.63 5.34
CA ASN A 515 -40.75 -6.85 6.54
C ASN A 515 -41.28 -5.44 6.23
N GLY A 516 -40.94 -4.94 5.05
CA GLY A 516 -41.45 -3.71 4.46
C GLY A 516 -40.43 -2.59 4.39
N TYR A 517 -40.71 -1.64 3.50
CA TYR A 517 -39.88 -0.48 3.19
C TYR A 517 -40.73 0.73 2.78
N ASN A 518 -40.12 1.92 2.76
CA ASN A 518 -40.79 3.17 2.42
C ASN A 518 -40.73 3.40 0.92
N TYR A 519 -41.83 3.14 0.22
CA TYR A 519 -41.89 3.28 -1.23
C TYR A 519 -42.74 4.49 -1.62
N TRP A 520 -42.41 5.10 -2.76
CA TRP A 520 -43.26 6.13 -3.35
C TRP A 520 -44.47 5.48 -4.04
N ASN A 521 -45.67 5.77 -3.54
CA ASN A 521 -46.89 5.28 -4.18
C ASN A 521 -47.23 6.15 -5.39
N ASN A 522 -46.96 5.60 -6.58
CA ASN A 522 -47.13 6.28 -7.87
C ASN A 522 -48.59 6.48 -8.29
N ASN A 523 -49.57 6.02 -7.50
CA ASN A 523 -50.98 6.27 -7.78
C ASN A 523 -51.28 7.79 -7.69
N ILE A 524 -51.84 8.38 -8.76
CA ILE A 524 -52.19 9.81 -8.83
C ILE A 524 -53.08 10.30 -7.68
N LYS A 525 -53.87 9.42 -7.05
CA LYS A 525 -54.74 9.78 -5.92
C LYS A 525 -54.01 9.82 -4.58
N LYS A 526 -52.84 9.16 -4.49
CA LYS A 526 -52.14 8.94 -3.23
C LYS A 526 -50.76 9.61 -3.17
N ARG A 527 -50.07 9.86 -4.30
CA ARG A 527 -48.77 10.58 -4.46
C ARG A 527 -48.08 10.93 -3.13
N LYS A 528 -47.61 9.90 -2.43
CA LYS A 528 -46.97 10.03 -1.12
C LYS A 528 -46.11 8.80 -0.85
N ILE A 529 -45.18 8.96 0.08
CA ILE A 529 -44.43 7.83 0.64
C ILE A 529 -45.38 6.99 1.51
N GLU A 530 -45.42 5.69 1.24
CA GLU A 530 -46.15 4.70 2.03
C GLU A 530 -45.19 3.60 2.51
N PHE A 531 -45.57 2.91 3.58
CA PHE A 531 -44.87 1.73 4.04
C PHE A 531 -45.59 0.49 3.50
N GLY A 532 -44.87 -0.42 2.84
CA GLY A 532 -45.43 -1.61 2.22
C GLY A 532 -44.47 -2.79 2.21
N VAL A 533 -44.99 -3.99 1.96
CA VAL A 533 -44.25 -5.26 1.94
C VAL A 533 -44.40 -5.92 0.57
N GLY A 534 -43.34 -6.56 0.08
CA GLY A 534 -43.36 -7.28 -1.19
C GLY A 534 -42.83 -6.49 -2.39
N LEU A 535 -42.99 -7.08 -3.58
CA LEU A 535 -42.65 -6.47 -4.87
C LEU A 535 -43.84 -6.67 -5.84
N ASP A 536 -43.95 -5.80 -6.84
CA ASP A 536 -44.81 -6.06 -8.02
C ASP A 536 -43.99 -6.81 -9.10
N CYS A 537 -44.63 -7.20 -10.21
CA CYS A 537 -44.00 -8.05 -11.22
C CYS A 537 -42.75 -7.44 -11.85
N SER A 538 -42.84 -6.24 -12.43
CA SER A 538 -41.69 -5.48 -12.93
C SER A 538 -40.73 -5.05 -11.83
N GLY A 539 -41.23 -4.88 -10.61
CA GLY A 539 -40.45 -4.58 -9.42
C GLY A 539 -39.54 -5.72 -8.97
N LEU A 540 -39.95 -6.99 -9.14
CA LEU A 540 -39.06 -8.14 -8.91
C LEU A 540 -37.82 -8.06 -9.80
N THR A 541 -38.01 -7.83 -11.10
CA THR A 541 -36.92 -7.68 -12.07
C THR A 541 -36.04 -6.47 -11.73
N GLN A 542 -36.67 -5.31 -11.54
CA GLN A 542 -35.98 -4.05 -11.25
C GLN A 542 -35.16 -4.13 -9.95
N TRP A 543 -35.76 -4.61 -8.87
CA TRP A 543 -35.09 -4.80 -7.58
C TRP A 543 -33.91 -5.77 -7.71
N ALA A 544 -34.13 -6.96 -8.27
CA ALA A 544 -33.10 -8.00 -8.32
C ALA A 544 -31.87 -7.56 -9.13
N PHE A 545 -32.07 -6.96 -10.31
CA PHE A 545 -30.98 -6.47 -11.14
C PHE A 545 -30.30 -5.23 -10.55
N ASN A 546 -31.07 -4.22 -10.15
CA ASN A 546 -30.48 -2.96 -9.69
C ASN A 546 -29.78 -3.10 -8.34
N ARG A 547 -30.31 -3.93 -7.43
CA ARG A 547 -29.64 -4.28 -6.18
C ARG A 547 -28.34 -5.05 -6.42
N SER A 548 -28.31 -5.96 -7.40
CA SER A 548 -27.12 -6.75 -7.73
C SER A 548 -26.04 -5.91 -8.41
N PHE A 549 -26.43 -4.89 -9.16
CA PHE A 549 -25.50 -3.95 -9.79
C PHE A 549 -24.93 -2.98 -8.75
N ASP A 550 -25.81 -2.15 -8.18
CA ASP A 550 -25.44 -1.16 -7.17
C ASP A 550 -26.71 -0.70 -6.43
N PRO A 551 -26.90 -1.07 -5.16
CA PRO A 551 -28.11 -0.73 -4.44
C PRO A 551 -28.25 0.77 -4.17
N GLN A 552 -27.18 1.58 -4.26
CA GLN A 552 -27.24 3.01 -3.97
C GLN A 552 -27.50 3.87 -5.22
N LYS A 553 -27.36 3.30 -6.41
CA LYS A 553 -27.66 4.02 -7.66
C LYS A 553 -29.16 4.13 -7.86
N SER A 554 -29.63 5.37 -7.97
CA SER A 554 -30.99 5.71 -8.35
C SER A 554 -31.38 5.11 -9.71
N LEU A 555 -32.69 4.96 -9.91
CA LEU A 555 -33.30 4.30 -11.07
C LEU A 555 -32.59 4.58 -12.40
N LEU A 556 -32.51 5.85 -12.81
CA LEU A 556 -32.00 6.25 -14.13
C LEU A 556 -30.48 6.05 -14.31
N ARG A 557 -29.75 5.74 -13.23
CA ARG A 557 -28.31 5.44 -13.24
C ARG A 557 -28.02 3.95 -13.09
N ASN A 558 -29.07 3.14 -12.95
CA ASN A 558 -28.97 1.70 -12.77
C ASN A 558 -29.23 0.95 -14.09
N VAL A 559 -29.29 -0.38 -14.05
CA VAL A 559 -29.41 -1.23 -15.25
C VAL A 559 -30.86 -1.33 -15.75
N ILE A 560 -31.83 -1.52 -14.86
CA ILE A 560 -33.26 -1.50 -15.17
C ILE A 560 -33.81 -0.13 -14.80
N ARG A 561 -34.39 0.59 -15.76
CA ARG A 561 -34.77 2.01 -15.59
C ARG A 561 -36.25 2.29 -15.78
N TYR A 562 -36.96 1.38 -16.45
CA TYR A 562 -38.40 1.51 -16.66
C TYR A 562 -39.14 0.82 -15.51
N ASP A 563 -40.07 1.56 -14.90
CA ASP A 563 -40.85 1.07 -13.77
C ASP A 563 -41.87 -0.01 -14.21
N GLY A 564 -42.33 0.00 -15.46
CA GLY A 564 -43.33 -0.95 -15.99
C GLY A 564 -42.74 -2.12 -16.77
N ALA A 565 -43.49 -3.22 -16.84
CA ALA A 565 -43.13 -4.40 -17.63
C ALA A 565 -43.03 -4.07 -19.13
N ASP A 566 -43.92 -3.23 -19.68
CA ASP A 566 -43.89 -2.77 -21.07
C ASP A 566 -42.62 -1.99 -21.43
N GLY A 567 -42.27 -1.01 -20.59
CA GLY A 567 -41.02 -0.27 -20.76
C GLY A 567 -39.79 -1.18 -20.66
N GLN A 568 -39.78 -2.14 -19.73
CA GLN A 568 -38.71 -3.13 -19.61
C GLN A 568 -38.62 -4.02 -20.86
N TYR A 569 -39.75 -4.48 -21.40
CA TYR A 569 -39.84 -5.31 -22.60
C TYR A 569 -39.37 -4.59 -23.87
N LYS A 570 -39.76 -3.34 -24.06
CA LYS A 570 -39.46 -2.58 -25.29
C LYS A 570 -38.07 -1.96 -25.28
N ASN A 571 -37.58 -1.55 -24.10
CA ASN A 571 -36.45 -0.62 -24.03
C ASN A 571 -35.31 -1.06 -23.08
N ASN A 572 -35.48 -2.09 -22.24
CA ASN A 572 -34.39 -2.65 -21.41
C ASN A 572 -34.00 -4.08 -21.81
N THR A 573 -34.61 -4.67 -22.83
CA THR A 573 -34.37 -6.07 -23.17
C THR A 573 -34.20 -6.32 -24.67
N GLU A 574 -33.58 -7.45 -24.99
CA GLU A 574 -33.41 -8.00 -26.33
C GLU A 574 -34.01 -9.42 -26.42
N THR A 575 -34.50 -9.82 -27.60
CA THR A 575 -35.07 -11.16 -27.80
C THR A 575 -34.01 -12.25 -27.58
N VAL A 576 -34.37 -13.31 -26.87
CA VAL A 576 -33.52 -14.51 -26.68
C VAL A 576 -34.29 -15.77 -27.03
N ALA A 577 -33.61 -16.75 -27.64
CA ALA A 577 -34.24 -18.04 -27.91
C ALA A 577 -34.40 -18.86 -26.62
N GLU A 578 -35.49 -19.64 -26.51
CA GLU A 578 -35.77 -20.47 -25.33
C GLU A 578 -34.60 -21.42 -24.97
N VAL A 579 -33.89 -21.93 -25.98
CA VAL A 579 -32.74 -22.84 -25.79
C VAL A 579 -31.50 -22.16 -25.23
N ASP A 580 -31.43 -20.82 -25.34
CA ASP A 580 -30.30 -20.01 -24.93
C ASP A 580 -30.56 -19.30 -23.59
N LEU A 581 -31.66 -19.64 -22.91
CA LEU A 581 -32.04 -19.06 -21.63
C LEU A 581 -30.98 -19.31 -20.55
N GLN A 582 -30.62 -18.24 -19.86
CA GLN A 582 -29.68 -18.19 -18.75
C GLN A 582 -30.36 -17.59 -17.52
N PRO A 583 -29.94 -17.94 -16.30
CA PRO A 583 -30.46 -17.30 -15.09
C PRO A 583 -30.37 -15.76 -15.19
N GLY A 584 -31.51 -15.10 -14.96
CA GLY A 584 -31.72 -13.66 -15.11
C GLY A 584 -32.48 -13.26 -16.37
N ASP A 585 -32.63 -14.15 -17.36
CA ASP A 585 -33.51 -13.92 -18.50
C ASP A 585 -34.98 -13.84 -18.07
N LEU A 586 -35.80 -13.19 -18.89
CA LEU A 586 -37.16 -12.76 -18.55
C LEU A 586 -38.20 -13.38 -19.48
N LEU A 587 -39.39 -13.60 -18.94
CA LEU A 587 -40.59 -14.00 -19.66
C LEU A 587 -41.62 -12.88 -19.51
N PHE A 588 -42.09 -12.34 -20.62
CA PHE A 588 -43.11 -11.30 -20.64
C PHE A 588 -44.46 -11.84 -21.11
N PHE A 589 -45.55 -11.21 -20.65
CA PHE A 589 -46.91 -11.64 -20.93
C PHE A 589 -47.77 -10.42 -21.27
N ASP A 590 -48.66 -10.57 -22.25
CA ASP A 590 -49.65 -9.55 -22.64
C ASP A 590 -51.05 -10.04 -22.29
N GLY A 591 -51.57 -9.58 -21.16
CA GLY A 591 -52.89 -9.97 -20.63
C GLY A 591 -54.07 -9.17 -21.18
N GLU A 592 -53.85 -8.03 -21.84
CA GLU A 592 -54.91 -7.09 -22.21
C GLU A 592 -55.23 -7.08 -23.72
N MET A 593 -56.52 -6.89 -24.05
CA MET A 593 -56.96 -6.68 -25.42
C MET A 593 -57.55 -5.27 -25.58
N PRO A 594 -57.13 -4.50 -26.61
CA PRO A 594 -56.29 -4.91 -27.74
C PRO A 594 -54.79 -5.04 -27.40
N VAL A 595 -54.14 -5.94 -28.12
CA VAL A 595 -52.72 -6.35 -28.00
C VAL A 595 -51.77 -5.16 -28.04
N GLY A 596 -50.75 -5.13 -27.17
CA GLY A 596 -49.60 -4.23 -27.33
C GLY A 596 -48.99 -3.61 -26.06
N GLU A 597 -49.56 -3.85 -24.88
CA GLU A 597 -49.08 -3.34 -23.59
C GLU A 597 -48.76 -4.49 -22.64
N ILE A 598 -47.48 -4.80 -22.48
CA ILE A 598 -47.03 -5.88 -21.61
C ILE A 598 -47.33 -5.53 -20.15
N ASP A 599 -48.07 -6.39 -19.44
CA ASP A 599 -48.56 -6.12 -18.09
C ASP A 599 -47.99 -7.07 -17.02
N HIS A 600 -47.19 -8.07 -17.42
CA HIS A 600 -46.53 -8.98 -16.48
C HIS A 600 -45.16 -9.43 -16.97
N VAL A 601 -44.24 -9.61 -16.01
CA VAL A 601 -42.89 -10.16 -16.24
C VAL A 601 -42.52 -11.16 -15.14
N ALA A 602 -41.85 -12.23 -15.57
CA ALA A 602 -41.29 -13.26 -14.71
C ALA A 602 -39.81 -13.47 -15.04
N MET A 603 -39.03 -13.98 -14.08
CA MET A 603 -37.60 -14.22 -14.24
C MET A 603 -37.29 -15.72 -14.30
N TYR A 604 -36.58 -16.14 -15.33
CA TYR A 604 -35.95 -17.44 -15.39
C TYR A 604 -34.70 -17.45 -14.50
N VAL A 605 -34.68 -18.35 -13.51
CA VAL A 605 -33.63 -18.40 -12.49
C VAL A 605 -32.78 -19.66 -12.55
N GLY A 606 -32.97 -20.46 -13.61
CA GLY A 606 -32.38 -21.79 -13.77
C GLY A 606 -33.06 -22.83 -12.89
N LEU A 607 -32.87 -24.11 -13.24
CA LEU A 607 -33.52 -25.24 -12.56
C LEU A 607 -33.12 -25.33 -11.08
N PHE A 608 -34.10 -25.40 -10.19
CA PHE A 608 -33.94 -25.64 -8.76
C PHE A 608 -35.12 -26.43 -8.19
N ILE A 609 -34.94 -27.03 -7.00
CA ILE A 609 -36.00 -27.77 -6.32
C ILE A 609 -36.68 -26.83 -5.33
N TYR A 610 -38.00 -26.69 -5.45
CA TYR A 610 -38.81 -25.93 -4.52
C TYR A 610 -40.06 -26.72 -4.13
N SER A 611 -40.29 -26.88 -2.83
CA SER A 611 -41.40 -27.67 -2.28
C SER A 611 -41.51 -29.10 -2.87
N GLY A 612 -40.38 -29.71 -3.23
CA GLY A 612 -40.31 -31.06 -3.79
C GLY A 612 -40.52 -31.17 -5.31
N GLU A 613 -40.69 -30.04 -6.00
CA GLU A 613 -40.91 -29.98 -7.45
C GLU A 613 -39.80 -29.20 -8.15
N ASN A 614 -39.57 -29.53 -9.43
CA ASN A 614 -38.64 -28.81 -10.28
C ASN A 614 -39.26 -27.48 -10.71
N ARG A 615 -38.58 -26.37 -10.39
CA ARG A 615 -38.96 -25.00 -10.75
C ARG A 615 -37.78 -24.33 -11.44
N ASP A 616 -38.07 -23.37 -12.29
CA ASP A 616 -37.07 -22.62 -13.06
C ASP A 616 -37.44 -21.15 -13.26
N ILE A 617 -38.63 -20.74 -12.81
CA ILE A 617 -39.11 -19.36 -12.84
C ILE A 617 -39.39 -18.86 -11.43
N VAL A 618 -39.09 -17.58 -11.18
CA VAL A 618 -39.67 -16.81 -10.07
C VAL A 618 -40.48 -15.64 -10.64
N GLU A 619 -41.68 -15.43 -10.11
CA GLU A 619 -42.54 -14.33 -10.52
C GLU A 619 -43.30 -13.73 -9.33
N ALA A 620 -43.47 -12.40 -9.31
CA ALA A 620 -44.43 -11.77 -8.43
C ALA A 620 -45.82 -11.87 -9.09
N HIS A 621 -46.60 -12.87 -8.69
CA HIS A 621 -47.75 -13.31 -9.46
C HIS A 621 -48.98 -12.40 -9.28
N SER A 622 -49.44 -12.20 -8.05
CA SER A 622 -50.61 -11.37 -7.72
C SER A 622 -50.77 -11.16 -6.21
N PRO A 623 -51.62 -10.21 -5.75
CA PRO A 623 -51.93 -10.01 -4.32
C PRO A 623 -52.32 -11.27 -3.55
N ALA A 624 -53.02 -12.20 -4.21
CA ALA A 624 -53.50 -13.42 -3.58
C ALA A 624 -52.42 -14.50 -3.41
N ARG A 625 -51.35 -14.45 -4.21
CA ARG A 625 -50.31 -15.49 -4.26
C ARG A 625 -48.93 -15.01 -3.81
N GLY A 626 -48.66 -13.71 -3.89
CA GLY A 626 -47.35 -13.14 -3.64
C GLY A 626 -46.33 -13.50 -4.73
N ILE A 627 -45.07 -13.57 -4.32
CA ILE A 627 -43.94 -14.03 -5.13
C ILE A 627 -43.84 -15.54 -5.02
N ILE A 628 -43.80 -16.24 -6.16
CA ILE A 628 -43.87 -17.70 -6.22
C ILE A 628 -42.79 -18.27 -7.14
N ALA A 629 -42.49 -19.56 -6.94
CA ALA A 629 -41.73 -20.34 -7.89
C ALA A 629 -42.68 -21.06 -8.87
N SER A 630 -42.42 -20.91 -10.17
CA SER A 630 -43.22 -21.46 -11.27
C SER A 630 -42.35 -22.30 -12.21
N SER A 631 -42.96 -22.88 -13.25
CA SER A 631 -42.23 -23.53 -14.33
C SER A 631 -42.43 -22.78 -15.65
N LYS A 632 -41.35 -22.57 -16.40
CA LYS A 632 -41.39 -22.01 -17.77
C LYS A 632 -42.34 -22.79 -18.66
N ASP A 633 -42.35 -24.13 -18.54
CA ASP A 633 -43.17 -24.98 -19.39
C ASP A 633 -44.67 -24.88 -19.06
N ASP A 634 -45.01 -24.55 -17.81
CA ASP A 634 -46.38 -24.25 -17.39
C ASP A 634 -46.81 -22.85 -17.84
N LEU A 635 -45.90 -21.87 -17.81
CA LEU A 635 -46.22 -20.47 -18.14
C LEU A 635 -46.30 -20.21 -19.65
N LYS A 636 -45.46 -20.85 -20.47
CA LYS A 636 -45.42 -20.58 -21.92
C LYS A 636 -46.66 -21.03 -22.70
N ILE A 637 -47.52 -21.84 -22.07
CA ILE A 637 -48.79 -22.29 -22.65
C ILE A 637 -49.97 -21.36 -22.31
N LEU A 638 -49.75 -20.34 -21.47
CA LEU A 638 -50.78 -19.36 -21.13
C LEU A 638 -51.12 -18.51 -22.36
N PRO A 639 -52.40 -18.16 -22.59
CA PRO A 639 -52.80 -17.30 -23.71
C PRO A 639 -52.01 -15.99 -23.78
N GLU A 640 -51.73 -15.39 -22.62
CA GLU A 640 -51.00 -14.13 -22.45
C GLU A 640 -49.57 -14.20 -22.99
N PHE A 641 -48.92 -15.37 -22.89
CA PHE A 641 -47.58 -15.60 -23.45
C PHE A 641 -47.64 -15.96 -24.94
N LEU A 642 -48.64 -16.76 -25.34
CA LEU A 642 -48.79 -17.23 -26.72
C LEU A 642 -49.04 -16.09 -27.72
N VAL A 643 -49.59 -14.97 -27.26
CA VAL A 643 -49.74 -13.73 -28.04
C VAL A 643 -48.38 -13.23 -28.54
N LEU A 644 -47.34 -13.30 -27.69
CA LEU A 644 -45.96 -12.89 -28.02
C LEU A 644 -45.17 -14.02 -28.69
N GLY A 645 -45.49 -15.27 -28.37
CA GLY A 645 -44.80 -16.44 -28.88
C GLY A 645 -43.32 -16.43 -28.48
N SER A 646 -42.42 -16.59 -29.46
CA SER A 646 -40.98 -16.56 -29.19
C SER A 646 -40.45 -15.20 -28.75
N ASP A 647 -41.19 -14.11 -28.99
CA ASP A 647 -40.76 -12.76 -28.59
C ASP A 647 -40.93 -12.50 -27.08
N GLY A 648 -41.72 -13.35 -26.39
CA GLY A 648 -41.92 -13.26 -24.94
C GLY A 648 -40.67 -13.61 -24.12
N PHE A 649 -39.69 -14.30 -24.70
CA PHE A 649 -38.41 -14.57 -24.06
C PHE A 649 -37.42 -13.43 -24.33
N ARG A 650 -36.92 -12.83 -23.26
CA ARG A 650 -36.10 -11.63 -23.31
C ARG A 650 -34.87 -11.74 -22.41
N ARG A 651 -33.78 -11.10 -22.79
CA ARG A 651 -32.58 -10.90 -21.97
C ARG A 651 -32.41 -9.43 -21.66
N VAL A 652 -31.99 -9.10 -20.44
CA VAL A 652 -31.68 -7.72 -20.06
C VAL A 652 -30.51 -7.20 -20.89
N ALA A 653 -30.74 -6.13 -21.64
CA ALA A 653 -29.73 -5.45 -22.43
C ALA A 653 -29.03 -4.39 -21.55
N LEU A 654 -27.76 -4.61 -21.23
CA LEU A 654 -26.95 -3.69 -20.42
C LEU A 654 -26.57 -2.44 -21.23
N SER A 655 -27.50 -1.51 -21.41
CA SER A 655 -27.32 -0.29 -22.20
C SER A 655 -27.38 0.98 -21.33
N PRO A 656 -26.34 1.84 -21.32
CA PRO A 656 -26.18 2.82 -20.25
C PRO A 656 -26.86 4.18 -20.44
N SER A 657 -27.53 4.49 -21.55
CA SER A 657 -28.02 5.86 -21.80
C SER A 657 -29.48 5.92 -22.23
N ILE A 658 -30.25 6.76 -21.53
CA ILE A 658 -31.50 7.35 -22.02
C ILE A 658 -31.16 8.39 -23.11
N GLY A 659 -32.11 8.67 -23.99
CA GLY A 659 -32.01 9.73 -25.00
C GLY A 659 -31.93 11.13 -24.38
N GLY A 660 -32.44 11.29 -23.17
CA GLY A 660 -32.29 12.49 -22.35
C GLY A 660 -33.32 12.55 -21.22
N GLN A 661 -33.20 13.57 -20.38
CA GLN A 661 -34.10 13.82 -19.25
C GLN A 661 -34.28 15.31 -18.98
N VAL A 662 -35.42 15.63 -18.36
CA VAL A 662 -35.70 16.87 -17.66
C VAL A 662 -35.85 16.53 -16.19
N LYS A 663 -35.08 17.18 -15.34
CA LYS A 663 -35.12 17.02 -13.89
C LYS A 663 -35.56 18.33 -13.24
N ALA A 664 -36.63 18.28 -12.46
CA ALA A 664 -37.05 19.37 -11.61
C ALA A 664 -36.57 19.14 -10.18
N GLY A 665 -35.97 20.17 -9.58
CA GLY A 665 -35.92 20.27 -8.14
C GLY A 665 -37.25 20.81 -7.64
N SER A 666 -37.83 20.15 -6.64
CA SER A 666 -39.01 20.58 -5.89
C SER A 666 -38.98 22.11 -5.61
N PRO A 667 -40.14 22.81 -5.56
CA PRO A 667 -41.48 22.28 -5.36
C PRO A 667 -42.40 22.44 -6.58
N ILE A 668 -42.01 21.86 -7.72
CA ILE A 668 -42.73 21.96 -8.99
C ILE A 668 -42.96 20.59 -9.61
N ASP A 669 -44.15 20.41 -10.17
CA ASP A 669 -44.49 19.36 -11.12
C ASP A 669 -43.99 19.73 -12.54
N LEU A 670 -43.74 18.72 -13.37
CA LEU A 670 -43.31 18.90 -14.77
C LEU A 670 -44.44 18.63 -15.76
N ILE A 671 -44.54 19.48 -16.78
CA ILE A 671 -45.18 19.12 -18.05
C ILE A 671 -44.14 19.26 -19.15
N VAL A 672 -43.89 18.18 -19.87
CA VAL A 672 -42.90 18.16 -20.96
C VAL A 672 -43.60 17.77 -22.25
N THR A 673 -43.50 18.63 -23.26
CA THR A 673 -43.88 18.34 -24.63
C THR A 673 -42.61 18.09 -25.46
N ASP A 674 -42.57 16.97 -26.17
CA ASP A 674 -41.47 16.61 -27.06
C ASP A 674 -41.62 17.23 -28.47
N PRO A 675 -40.63 17.06 -29.37
CA PRO A 675 -40.66 17.62 -30.72
C PRO A 675 -41.80 17.12 -31.60
N ASP A 676 -42.30 15.91 -31.36
CA ASP A 676 -43.41 15.31 -32.10
C ASP A 676 -44.79 15.77 -31.56
N GLY A 677 -44.78 16.51 -30.44
CA GLY A 677 -45.96 17.07 -29.80
C GLY A 677 -46.57 16.19 -28.71
N PHE A 678 -45.97 15.04 -28.40
CA PHE A 678 -46.38 14.22 -27.27
C PHE A 678 -46.11 14.98 -25.97
N THR A 679 -47.12 15.05 -25.11
CA THR A 679 -47.05 15.83 -23.87
C THR A 679 -47.33 14.95 -22.67
N ILE A 680 -46.35 14.82 -21.78
CA ILE A 680 -46.50 14.13 -20.51
C ILE A 680 -46.64 15.13 -19.37
N ALA A 681 -47.56 14.84 -18.45
CA ALA A 681 -47.84 15.61 -17.24
C ALA A 681 -47.88 14.65 -16.03
N PRO A 682 -47.90 15.15 -14.78
CA PRO A 682 -47.92 14.27 -13.60
C PRO A 682 -49.19 13.42 -13.52
N THR A 683 -50.24 13.82 -14.24
CA THR A 683 -51.53 13.12 -14.37
C THR A 683 -51.61 12.20 -15.59
N THR A 684 -50.62 12.22 -16.48
CA THR A 684 -50.56 11.28 -17.60
C THR A 684 -50.24 9.89 -17.07
N ALA A 685 -51.18 8.96 -17.24
CA ALA A 685 -50.99 7.60 -16.81
C ALA A 685 -51.81 6.60 -17.63
N ILE A 686 -51.26 5.39 -17.74
CA ILE A 686 -51.88 4.20 -18.28
C ILE A 686 -52.08 3.24 -17.10
N GLN A 687 -53.30 2.72 -16.94
CA GLN A 687 -53.62 1.75 -15.91
C GLN A 687 -53.91 0.41 -16.60
N THR A 688 -53.09 -0.58 -16.32
CA THR A 688 -53.28 -1.98 -16.77
C THR A 688 -53.85 -2.82 -15.62
N SER A 689 -54.08 -4.10 -15.88
CA SER A 689 -54.63 -5.07 -14.93
C SER A 689 -53.74 -5.29 -13.71
N ARG A 690 -52.42 -4.99 -13.83
CA ARG A 690 -51.41 -5.25 -12.80
C ARG A 690 -50.48 -4.07 -12.50
N GLU A 691 -50.47 -3.02 -13.34
CA GLU A 691 -49.54 -1.90 -13.21
C GLU A 691 -50.20 -0.53 -13.40
N TYR A 692 -49.57 0.50 -12.83
CA TYR A 692 -49.91 1.90 -13.04
C TYR A 692 -48.69 2.63 -13.57
N LEU A 693 -48.74 2.99 -14.85
CA LEU A 693 -47.60 3.47 -15.62
C LEU A 693 -47.77 4.95 -15.93
N ARG A 694 -46.77 5.77 -15.63
CA ARG A 694 -46.77 7.20 -15.97
C ARG A 694 -45.89 7.44 -17.18
N GLU A 695 -46.40 7.04 -18.33
CA GLU A 695 -45.65 7.07 -19.58
C GLU A 695 -46.56 7.35 -20.77
N ILE A 696 -45.91 7.81 -21.83
CA ILE A 696 -46.38 7.74 -23.21
C ILE A 696 -45.47 6.69 -23.85
N PRO A 697 -45.97 5.46 -24.08
CA PRO A 697 -45.14 4.32 -24.46
C PRO A 697 -44.23 4.64 -25.64
N GLY A 698 -42.92 4.39 -25.46
CA GLY A 698 -41.89 4.67 -26.47
C GLY A 698 -41.42 6.13 -26.56
N GLU A 699 -42.16 7.08 -25.99
CA GLU A 699 -41.93 8.51 -26.20
C GLU A 699 -41.42 9.22 -24.94
N LEU A 700 -42.19 9.22 -23.84
CA LEU A 700 -41.89 9.99 -22.63
C LEU A 700 -42.27 9.20 -21.38
N TYR A 701 -41.45 9.27 -20.33
CA TYR A 701 -41.65 8.53 -19.07
C TYR A 701 -41.47 9.48 -17.89
N TYR A 702 -42.32 9.35 -16.88
CA TYR A 702 -42.35 10.23 -15.71
C TYR A 702 -42.07 9.43 -14.43
N THR A 703 -41.09 9.86 -13.65
CA THR A 703 -40.71 9.22 -12.38
C THR A 703 -40.45 10.25 -11.27
N GLU A 704 -40.75 9.85 -10.03
CA GLU A 704 -40.58 10.63 -8.79
C GLU A 704 -39.81 9.82 -7.74
N ASN A 705 -38.99 8.86 -8.18
CA ASN A 705 -38.45 7.86 -7.27
C ASN A 705 -37.27 8.39 -6.41
N VAL A 706 -36.82 9.64 -6.59
CA VAL A 706 -35.71 10.24 -5.85
C VAL A 706 -36.22 11.41 -5.02
N LEU A 707 -35.87 11.48 -3.73
CA LEU A 707 -36.18 12.64 -2.91
C LEU A 707 -35.14 13.74 -3.09
N GLY A 708 -35.61 14.98 -3.25
CA GLY A 708 -34.82 16.18 -3.19
C GLY A 708 -34.40 16.54 -1.76
N ALA A 709 -33.53 17.54 -1.65
CA ALA A 709 -33.02 18.02 -0.35
C ALA A 709 -34.12 18.58 0.58
N ASP A 710 -35.29 18.90 0.04
CA ASP A 710 -36.45 19.39 0.78
C ASP A 710 -37.37 18.25 1.29
N GLY A 711 -37.00 16.99 1.04
CA GLY A 711 -37.75 15.81 1.45
C GLY A 711 -38.97 15.53 0.57
N ARG A 712 -39.15 16.26 -0.54
CA ARG A 712 -40.15 15.98 -1.57
C ARG A 712 -39.51 15.23 -2.75
N PRO A 713 -40.26 14.43 -3.51
CA PRO A 713 -39.74 13.82 -4.73
C PRO A 713 -39.28 14.85 -5.76
N GLU A 714 -38.19 14.53 -6.45
CA GLU A 714 -37.78 15.23 -7.67
C GLU A 714 -38.53 14.64 -8.86
N ASP A 715 -39.27 15.47 -9.58
CA ASP A 715 -39.94 15.08 -10.82
C ASP A 715 -38.93 14.97 -11.95
N ILE A 716 -38.91 13.79 -12.59
CA ILE A 716 -38.04 13.53 -13.73
C ILE A 716 -38.86 13.01 -14.89
N VAL A 717 -38.80 13.72 -16.02
CA VAL A 717 -39.29 13.23 -17.31
C VAL A 717 -38.11 12.79 -18.15
N TYR A 718 -38.12 11.56 -18.66
CA TYR A 718 -37.06 11.04 -19.50
C TYR A 718 -37.59 10.35 -20.76
N TRP A 719 -36.73 10.17 -21.76
CA TRP A 719 -37.08 9.50 -23.02
C TRP A 719 -35.98 8.54 -23.48
N PRO A 720 -36.35 7.42 -24.14
CA PRO A 720 -35.42 6.36 -24.51
C PRO A 720 -34.52 6.77 -25.67
N THR A 721 -35.05 7.48 -26.66
CA THR A 721 -34.37 7.78 -27.93
C THR A 721 -34.21 9.27 -28.12
N GLN A 722 -32.99 9.76 -28.34
CA GLN A 722 -32.74 11.18 -28.57
C GLN A 722 -33.47 11.65 -29.85
N LYS A 723 -34.29 12.69 -29.73
CA LYS A 723 -34.99 13.32 -30.86
C LYS A 723 -34.45 14.72 -31.11
N ALA A 724 -34.23 15.06 -32.38
CA ALA A 724 -33.97 16.44 -32.78
C ALA A 724 -35.29 17.23 -32.85
N GLY A 725 -35.23 18.52 -32.55
CA GLY A 725 -36.37 19.42 -32.55
C GLY A 725 -36.61 20.11 -31.20
N ASP A 726 -37.79 20.68 -31.04
CA ASP A 726 -38.10 21.59 -29.94
C ASP A 726 -38.86 20.88 -28.81
N TYR A 727 -38.32 20.98 -27.61
CA TYR A 727 -38.99 20.58 -26.37
C TYR A 727 -39.52 21.81 -25.65
N VAL A 728 -40.70 21.69 -25.05
CA VAL A 728 -41.30 22.72 -24.19
C VAL A 728 -41.52 22.13 -22.79
N ILE A 729 -40.94 22.77 -21.79
CA ILE A 729 -40.94 22.33 -20.39
C ILE A 729 -41.68 23.35 -19.54
N LYS A 730 -42.80 22.98 -18.95
CA LYS A 730 -43.55 23.83 -18.01
C LYS A 730 -43.35 23.34 -16.59
N ALA A 731 -42.97 24.29 -15.73
CA ALA A 731 -42.89 24.11 -14.29
C ALA A 731 -44.24 24.51 -13.67
N ILE A 732 -44.93 23.56 -13.06
CA ILE A 732 -46.23 23.76 -12.41
C ILE A 732 -46.02 23.74 -10.90
N PRO A 733 -46.31 24.84 -10.16
CA PRO A 733 -46.16 24.83 -8.71
C PRO A 733 -47.01 23.73 -8.07
N GLU A 734 -46.42 22.97 -7.14
CA GLU A 734 -47.19 22.02 -6.34
C GLU A 734 -48.28 22.74 -5.53
N THR A 735 -49.28 21.98 -5.07
CA THR A 735 -50.40 22.54 -4.31
C THR A 735 -49.93 23.06 -2.94
N GLY A 736 -50.19 24.35 -2.66
CA GLY A 736 -49.92 24.98 -1.35
C GLY A 736 -48.54 25.63 -1.22
N ILE A 737 -47.79 25.76 -2.30
CA ILE A 737 -46.44 26.35 -2.34
C ILE A 737 -46.48 27.88 -2.35
N SER A 738 -45.54 28.53 -1.64
CA SER A 738 -45.41 29.99 -1.63
C SER A 738 -44.88 30.54 -2.97
N PRO A 739 -45.38 31.69 -3.46
CA PRO A 739 -44.85 32.35 -4.66
C PRO A 739 -43.36 32.75 -4.58
N THR A 740 -42.78 32.77 -3.38
CA THR A 740 -41.37 33.10 -3.12
C THR A 740 -40.46 31.88 -3.04
N GLU A 741 -41.00 30.67 -2.94
CA GLU A 741 -40.19 29.45 -3.01
C GLU A 741 -39.52 29.37 -4.37
N THR A 742 -38.34 28.74 -4.41
CA THR A 742 -37.50 28.68 -5.60
C THR A 742 -37.33 27.25 -6.08
N TYR A 743 -37.23 27.05 -7.38
CA TYR A 743 -36.99 25.75 -7.99
C TYR A 743 -35.78 25.77 -8.94
N ASN A 744 -35.32 24.56 -9.28
CA ASN A 744 -34.29 24.33 -10.29
C ASN A 744 -34.87 23.46 -11.41
N LEU A 745 -34.40 23.67 -12.63
CA LEU A 745 -34.83 22.90 -13.79
C LEU A 745 -33.64 22.59 -14.68
N GLU A 746 -33.31 21.31 -14.80
CA GLU A 746 -32.19 20.79 -15.57
C GLU A 746 -32.70 20.02 -16.78
N PHE A 747 -32.10 20.27 -17.94
CA PHE A 747 -32.31 19.50 -19.16
C PHE A 747 -31.01 18.84 -19.57
N GLN A 748 -31.02 17.52 -19.78
CA GLN A 748 -29.82 16.75 -20.04
C GLN A 748 -30.00 15.82 -21.25
N VAL A 749 -29.01 15.81 -22.15
CA VAL A 749 -28.91 14.89 -23.28
C VAL A 749 -27.46 14.43 -23.40
N GLY A 750 -27.24 13.11 -23.32
CA GLY A 750 -25.89 12.55 -23.22
C GLY A 750 -25.10 13.17 -22.07
N ASN A 751 -23.93 13.74 -22.38
CA ASN A 751 -23.07 14.42 -21.41
C ASN A 751 -23.32 15.93 -21.30
N GLN A 752 -24.29 16.47 -22.05
CA GLN A 752 -24.61 17.90 -22.02
C GLN A 752 -25.76 18.14 -21.05
N THR A 753 -25.57 19.09 -20.13
CA THR A 753 -26.61 19.57 -19.22
C THR A 753 -26.77 21.08 -19.39
N ILE A 754 -28.01 21.53 -19.55
CA ILE A 754 -28.41 22.94 -19.52
C ILE A 754 -29.32 23.17 -18.32
N LEU A 755 -29.01 24.21 -17.55
CA LEU A 755 -29.85 24.68 -16.46
C LEU A 755 -30.84 25.71 -17.02
N LEU A 756 -32.10 25.30 -17.16
CA LEU A 756 -33.19 26.15 -17.65
C LEU A 756 -33.69 27.10 -16.56
N ALA A 757 -33.64 26.68 -15.29
CA ALA A 757 -33.93 27.49 -14.12
C ALA A 757 -32.92 27.19 -13.00
N ASN A 758 -32.40 28.24 -12.36
CA ASN A 758 -31.51 28.14 -11.20
C ASN A 758 -32.02 29.03 -10.07
N ASN A 759 -32.58 28.42 -9.02
CA ASN A 759 -33.21 29.11 -7.90
C ASN A 759 -34.22 30.18 -8.35
N VAL A 760 -35.03 29.87 -9.35
CA VAL A 760 -36.07 30.79 -9.87
C VAL A 760 -37.26 30.75 -8.94
N SER A 761 -37.76 31.91 -8.49
CA SER A 761 -38.95 31.95 -7.64
C SER A 761 -40.20 31.57 -8.42
N ILE A 762 -41.15 30.87 -7.79
CA ILE A 762 -42.41 30.43 -8.42
C ILE A 762 -43.15 31.58 -9.14
N SER A 763 -43.20 32.77 -8.52
CA SER A 763 -43.80 33.99 -9.09
C SER A 763 -43.12 34.50 -10.37
N GLN A 764 -41.91 34.06 -10.66
CA GLN A 764 -41.12 34.44 -11.84
C GLN A 764 -41.06 33.32 -12.88
N SER A 765 -41.75 32.20 -12.64
CA SER A 765 -41.82 31.08 -13.59
C SER A 765 -42.44 31.53 -14.93
N PRO A 766 -41.82 31.25 -16.09
CA PRO A 766 -42.39 31.54 -17.39
C PRO A 766 -43.71 30.79 -17.60
N VAL A 767 -44.80 31.51 -17.87
CA VAL A 767 -46.14 30.92 -18.04
C VAL A 767 -46.19 29.96 -19.23
N GLN A 768 -45.46 30.26 -20.31
CA GLN A 768 -45.35 29.40 -21.49
C GLN A 768 -44.31 28.28 -21.33
N GLY A 769 -43.61 28.24 -20.19
CA GLY A 769 -42.52 27.31 -19.93
C GLY A 769 -41.19 27.73 -20.54
N TYR A 770 -40.27 26.78 -20.57
CA TYR A 770 -38.92 26.88 -21.09
C TYR A 770 -38.83 26.10 -22.39
N GLY A 771 -38.25 26.72 -23.42
CA GLY A 771 -38.01 26.07 -24.71
C GLY A 771 -36.57 25.60 -24.83
N ILE A 772 -36.35 24.41 -25.38
CA ILE A 772 -35.03 23.93 -25.75
C ILE A 772 -35.07 23.17 -27.08
N SER A 773 -34.22 23.58 -28.01
CA SER A 773 -34.08 22.93 -29.31
C SER A 773 -32.85 22.05 -29.32
N ILE A 774 -33.00 20.81 -29.79
CA ILE A 774 -31.90 19.89 -30.09
C ILE A 774 -31.70 19.87 -31.60
N THR A 775 -30.51 20.24 -32.09
CA THR A 775 -30.20 20.12 -33.53
C THR A 775 -29.95 18.66 -33.92
N GLU A 776 -29.97 18.34 -35.22
CA GLU A 776 -29.55 17.02 -35.72
C GLU A 776 -28.10 16.66 -35.31
N THR A 777 -27.26 17.67 -35.10
CA THR A 777 -25.88 17.52 -34.61
C THR A 777 -25.78 17.39 -33.08
N GLY A 778 -26.91 17.35 -32.36
CA GLY A 778 -26.98 17.23 -30.90
C GLY A 778 -26.62 18.50 -30.13
N THR A 779 -26.69 19.68 -30.76
CA THR A 779 -26.44 20.97 -30.09
C THR A 779 -27.71 21.47 -29.42
N LEU A 780 -27.61 21.84 -28.15
CA LEU A 780 -28.72 22.35 -27.35
C LEU A 780 -28.81 23.89 -27.44
N ASN A 781 -30.00 24.41 -27.72
CA ASN A 781 -30.25 25.86 -27.79
C ASN A 781 -31.52 26.21 -27.01
N SER A 782 -31.41 27.01 -25.95
CA SER A 782 -32.59 27.49 -25.20
C SER A 782 -33.32 28.61 -25.95
N PHE A 783 -34.64 28.63 -25.86
CA PHE A 783 -35.49 29.71 -26.38
C PHE A 783 -36.65 30.02 -25.43
N VAL A 784 -37.27 31.18 -25.60
CA VAL A 784 -38.49 31.60 -24.89
C VAL A 784 -39.70 31.23 -25.75
N PRO A 785 -40.57 30.30 -25.31
CA PRO A 785 -41.82 30.02 -25.99
C PRO A 785 -42.76 31.22 -25.88
N VAL A 786 -43.34 31.64 -27.01
CA VAL A 786 -44.32 32.73 -27.08
C VAL A 786 -45.60 32.26 -27.76
N LEU A 787 -46.74 32.75 -27.29
CA LEU A 787 -48.00 32.58 -28.00
C LEU A 787 -48.09 33.63 -29.10
N ILE A 788 -48.57 33.22 -30.26
CA ILE A 788 -48.81 34.10 -31.39
C ILE A 788 -50.23 33.87 -31.92
N ASP A 789 -50.79 34.88 -32.56
CA ASP A 789 -52.05 34.80 -33.30
C ASP A 789 -51.86 35.39 -34.70
N ILE A 790 -52.00 34.55 -35.72
CA ILE A 790 -51.88 34.90 -37.13
C ILE A 790 -53.25 35.38 -37.62
N LYS A 791 -53.35 36.67 -37.95
CA LYS A 791 -54.62 37.39 -38.17
C LYS A 791 -55.47 37.45 -36.89
N PRO A 792 -55.05 38.25 -35.91
CA PRO A 792 -55.84 38.48 -34.70
C PRO A 792 -57.30 38.78 -35.00
N ASP A 793 -58.20 38.22 -34.18
CA ASP A 793 -59.66 38.25 -34.32
C ASP A 793 -60.24 37.49 -35.55
N SER A 794 -59.46 36.62 -36.20
CA SER A 794 -59.92 35.83 -37.37
C SER A 794 -59.58 34.36 -37.23
N TYR A 795 -60.56 33.45 -37.39
CA TYR A 795 -60.31 32.01 -37.51
C TYR A 795 -61.21 31.39 -38.60
N PRO A 796 -60.69 30.48 -39.46
CA PRO A 796 -59.31 30.01 -39.52
C PRO A 796 -58.37 31.02 -40.18
N ASN A 797 -57.09 30.99 -39.79
CA ASN A 797 -56.01 31.88 -40.20
C ASN A 797 -55.66 31.67 -41.68
N SER A 798 -56.53 32.17 -42.56
CA SER A 798 -56.50 31.82 -43.98
C SER A 798 -55.53 32.72 -44.75
N ILE A 799 -54.47 32.17 -45.33
CA ILE A 799 -53.45 32.96 -46.04
C ILE A 799 -53.55 32.67 -47.55
N ASN A 800 -53.81 33.71 -48.34
CA ASN A 800 -53.68 33.65 -49.80
C ASN A 800 -52.28 34.11 -50.19
N LEU A 801 -51.45 33.16 -50.62
CA LEU A 801 -50.04 33.40 -51.01
C LEU A 801 -49.92 34.20 -52.32
N SER A 802 -50.97 34.25 -53.15
CA SER A 802 -51.01 35.04 -54.39
C SER A 802 -51.43 36.51 -54.16
N SER A 803 -51.90 36.85 -52.97
CA SER A 803 -52.24 38.22 -52.63
C SER A 803 -50.97 39.08 -52.46
N ASN A 804 -51.04 40.37 -52.81
CA ASN A 804 -49.97 41.35 -52.57
C ASN A 804 -50.15 42.10 -51.23
N GLY A 805 -50.80 41.44 -50.27
CA GLY A 805 -51.19 42.01 -48.99
C GLY A 805 -50.11 41.89 -47.92
N VAL A 806 -50.54 42.14 -46.68
CA VAL A 806 -49.78 41.82 -45.48
C VAL A 806 -50.65 41.00 -44.54
N VAL A 807 -50.03 40.10 -43.79
CA VAL A 807 -50.67 39.36 -42.70
C VAL A 807 -50.21 39.98 -41.39
N PRO A 808 -51.11 40.47 -40.53
CA PRO A 808 -50.77 40.87 -39.17
C PRO A 808 -50.59 39.62 -38.29
N ILE A 809 -49.58 39.63 -37.43
CA ILE A 809 -49.30 38.58 -36.45
C ILE A 809 -49.13 39.26 -35.10
N ALA A 810 -49.95 38.91 -34.11
CA ALA A 810 -49.74 39.31 -32.73
C ALA A 810 -48.77 38.32 -32.05
N VAL A 811 -47.77 38.84 -31.34
CA VAL A 811 -46.98 38.10 -30.36
C VAL A 811 -47.41 38.60 -28.99
N PHE A 812 -47.95 37.71 -28.17
CA PHE A 812 -48.54 38.08 -26.90
C PHE A 812 -47.49 38.28 -25.81
N GLY A 813 -47.62 39.38 -25.05
CA GLY A 813 -46.85 39.59 -23.84
C GLY A 813 -47.38 38.74 -22.68
N PHE A 814 -46.58 38.58 -21.63
CA PHE A 814 -47.05 37.99 -20.37
C PHE A 814 -46.24 38.53 -19.18
N THR A 815 -46.64 38.18 -17.95
CA THR A 815 -46.11 38.79 -16.72
C THR A 815 -44.58 38.71 -16.57
N THR A 816 -43.96 37.71 -17.19
CA THR A 816 -42.51 37.48 -17.19
C THR A 816 -41.84 37.75 -18.54
N PHE A 817 -42.56 38.32 -19.51
CA PHE A 817 -42.07 38.60 -20.86
C PHE A 817 -42.61 39.93 -21.43
N ASP A 818 -41.72 40.91 -21.57
CA ASP A 818 -42.00 42.19 -22.23
C ASP A 818 -41.66 42.10 -23.73
N VAL A 819 -42.69 42.15 -24.58
CA VAL A 819 -42.55 42.10 -26.05
C VAL A 819 -41.66 43.21 -26.62
N LYS A 820 -41.42 44.30 -25.88
CA LYS A 820 -40.50 45.37 -26.31
C LYS A 820 -39.04 44.95 -26.28
N GLN A 821 -38.72 43.83 -25.64
CA GLN A 821 -37.39 43.24 -25.68
C GLN A 821 -37.13 42.44 -26.95
N ILE A 822 -38.11 42.30 -27.85
CA ILE A 822 -37.92 41.58 -29.12
C ILE A 822 -37.20 42.49 -30.13
N ASP A 823 -36.13 41.99 -30.75
CA ASP A 823 -35.57 42.62 -31.94
C ASP A 823 -36.48 42.32 -33.14
N LEU A 824 -37.37 43.26 -33.44
CA LEU A 824 -38.36 43.12 -34.51
C LEU A 824 -37.75 42.87 -35.90
N THR A 825 -36.46 43.18 -36.12
CA THR A 825 -35.78 42.92 -37.39
C THR A 825 -35.42 41.45 -37.60
N THR A 826 -35.37 40.68 -36.51
CA THR A 826 -35.03 39.26 -36.52
C THR A 826 -36.25 38.35 -36.64
N ILE A 827 -37.46 38.89 -36.38
CA ILE A 827 -38.70 38.12 -36.47
C ILE A 827 -38.90 37.58 -37.88
N LYS A 828 -39.13 36.27 -37.95
CA LYS A 828 -39.51 35.54 -39.16
C LYS A 828 -40.67 34.60 -38.87
N LEU A 829 -41.74 34.66 -39.67
CA LEU A 829 -42.81 33.65 -39.66
C LEU A 829 -42.70 32.82 -40.94
N ALA A 830 -42.54 31.50 -40.81
CA ALA A 830 -42.29 30.61 -41.96
C ALA A 830 -41.21 31.17 -42.92
N ASN A 831 -40.09 31.58 -42.33
CA ASN A 831 -38.93 32.21 -42.96
C ASN A 831 -39.15 33.60 -43.60
N ALA A 832 -40.35 34.16 -43.56
CA ALA A 832 -40.66 35.49 -44.07
C ALA A 832 -40.43 36.57 -43.00
N GLY A 833 -39.70 37.63 -43.34
CA GLY A 833 -39.34 38.70 -42.40
C GLY A 833 -40.45 39.73 -42.20
N VAL A 834 -40.32 40.54 -41.14
CA VAL A 834 -41.22 41.68 -40.92
C VAL A 834 -41.05 42.72 -42.03
N LYS A 835 -42.16 43.12 -42.64
CA LYS A 835 -42.18 44.16 -43.68
C LYS A 835 -41.65 45.47 -43.11
N LEU A 836 -40.82 46.18 -43.87
CA LEU A 836 -40.34 47.50 -43.47
C LEU A 836 -41.28 48.61 -43.96
N LYS A 837 -41.46 49.65 -43.12
CA LYS A 837 -42.08 50.92 -43.50
C LYS A 837 -41.13 51.67 -44.46
N GLY A 838 -41.63 52.67 -45.19
CA GLY A 838 -40.82 53.45 -46.14
C GLY A 838 -39.62 54.22 -45.53
N ASN A 839 -39.54 54.29 -44.20
CA ASN A 839 -38.42 54.85 -43.43
C ASN A 839 -37.42 53.78 -42.91
N GLY A 840 -37.54 52.53 -43.35
CA GLY A 840 -36.66 51.42 -42.97
C GLY A 840 -36.96 50.77 -41.61
N GLN A 841 -37.97 51.25 -40.86
CA GLN A 841 -38.36 50.67 -39.58
C GLN A 841 -39.33 49.48 -39.76
N PRO A 842 -39.27 48.43 -38.92
CA PRO A 842 -40.23 47.32 -38.95
C PRO A 842 -41.69 47.79 -38.86
N MET A 843 -42.56 47.17 -39.66
CA MET A 843 -44.00 47.46 -39.69
C MET A 843 -44.69 46.80 -38.50
N ALA A 844 -44.58 47.46 -37.34
CA ALA A 844 -45.18 47.00 -36.10
C ALA A 844 -46.02 48.08 -35.38
N SER A 845 -46.92 47.60 -34.51
CA SER A 845 -47.69 48.36 -33.51
C SER A 845 -47.66 47.61 -32.16
N TYR A 846 -47.92 48.35 -31.07
CA TYR A 846 -48.03 47.79 -29.72
C TYR A 846 -49.40 48.11 -29.16
N GLU A 847 -50.15 47.07 -28.83
CA GLU A 847 -51.49 47.17 -28.27
C GLU A 847 -51.80 45.91 -27.45
N ASP A 848 -52.80 45.96 -26.59
CA ASP A 848 -53.29 44.81 -25.83
C ASP A 848 -54.40 44.13 -26.66
N VAL A 849 -54.01 43.10 -27.41
CA VAL A 849 -54.85 42.42 -28.40
C VAL A 849 -55.82 41.46 -27.72
N ASN A 850 -55.33 40.70 -26.73
CA ASN A 850 -56.13 39.70 -26.02
C ASN A 850 -56.89 40.25 -24.80
N LYS A 851 -56.69 41.52 -24.45
CA LYS A 851 -57.32 42.26 -23.33
C LYS A 851 -56.93 41.72 -21.96
N ASP A 852 -55.71 41.23 -21.80
CA ASP A 852 -55.17 40.75 -20.53
C ASP A 852 -54.50 41.86 -19.71
N GLY A 853 -54.41 43.08 -20.25
CA GLY A 853 -53.76 44.24 -19.63
C GLY A 853 -52.25 44.30 -19.83
N ILE A 854 -51.67 43.38 -20.62
CA ILE A 854 -50.26 43.32 -20.97
C ILE A 854 -50.10 43.80 -22.42
N THR A 855 -48.95 44.42 -22.72
CA THR A 855 -48.70 44.93 -24.08
C THR A 855 -48.27 43.78 -25.00
N ASP A 856 -48.94 43.66 -26.15
CA ASP A 856 -48.55 42.78 -27.24
C ASP A 856 -47.87 43.56 -28.35
N VAL A 857 -47.20 42.84 -29.26
CA VAL A 857 -46.66 43.43 -30.50
C VAL A 857 -47.35 42.80 -31.70
N ILE A 858 -47.86 43.63 -32.60
CA ILE A 858 -48.38 43.20 -33.89
C ILE A 858 -47.35 43.55 -34.96
N VAL A 859 -46.85 42.54 -35.67
CA VAL A 859 -45.97 42.71 -36.83
C VAL A 859 -46.70 42.37 -38.12
N HIS A 860 -46.30 42.99 -39.22
CA HIS A 860 -46.90 42.74 -40.53
C HIS A 860 -45.89 42.09 -41.47
N ILE A 861 -46.26 40.95 -42.05
CA ILE A 861 -45.41 40.19 -42.98
C ILE A 861 -46.07 40.16 -44.37
N SER A 862 -45.28 40.38 -45.42
CA SER A 862 -45.77 40.38 -46.80
C SER A 862 -46.20 38.97 -47.21
N THR A 863 -47.41 38.82 -47.77
CA THR A 863 -47.98 37.49 -48.13
C THR A 863 -47.16 36.72 -49.16
N ASN A 864 -46.45 37.43 -50.04
CA ASN A 864 -45.61 36.86 -51.08
C ASN A 864 -44.21 36.42 -50.60
N GLU A 865 -43.83 36.74 -49.35
CA GLU A 865 -42.55 36.33 -48.76
C GLU A 865 -42.66 35.00 -47.99
N PHE A 866 -43.88 34.54 -47.67
CA PHE A 866 -44.10 33.28 -46.97
C PHE A 866 -43.56 32.08 -47.76
N GLN A 867 -42.77 31.26 -47.07
CA GLN A 867 -42.33 29.96 -47.58
C GLN A 867 -43.26 28.86 -47.06
N LEU A 868 -44.53 28.94 -47.45
CA LEU A 868 -45.58 27.98 -47.09
C LEU A 868 -46.15 27.32 -48.35
N THR A 869 -46.67 26.12 -48.18
CA THR A 869 -47.30 25.28 -49.20
C THR A 869 -48.75 25.02 -48.85
N ALA A 870 -49.55 24.55 -49.81
CA ALA A 870 -50.95 24.20 -49.57
C ALA A 870 -51.15 23.07 -48.54
N ALA A 871 -50.09 22.32 -48.19
CA ALA A 871 -50.12 21.24 -47.20
C ALA A 871 -49.83 21.72 -45.78
N ASP A 872 -49.28 22.93 -45.60
CA ASP A 872 -48.91 23.43 -44.29
C ASP A 872 -50.15 23.84 -43.49
N ILE A 873 -50.25 23.29 -42.28
CA ILE A 873 -51.36 23.53 -41.33
C ILE A 873 -50.92 24.37 -40.12
N LYS A 874 -49.63 24.68 -40.03
CA LYS A 874 -48.99 25.38 -38.91
C LYS A 874 -47.86 26.26 -39.46
N ALA A 875 -47.72 27.47 -38.92
CA ALA A 875 -46.60 28.36 -39.24
C ALA A 875 -45.84 28.69 -37.95
N GLU A 876 -44.51 28.55 -38.01
CA GLU A 876 -43.60 28.83 -36.90
C GLU A 876 -43.03 30.25 -37.01
N LEU A 877 -43.07 30.97 -35.89
CA LEU A 877 -42.41 32.25 -35.70
C LEU A 877 -41.10 32.03 -34.95
N ASN A 878 -40.02 32.58 -35.47
CA ASN A 878 -38.71 32.65 -34.82
C ASN A 878 -38.28 34.12 -34.71
N GLY A 879 -37.56 34.47 -33.65
CA GLY A 879 -36.92 35.77 -33.51
C GLY A 879 -35.87 35.75 -32.41
N ASP A 880 -35.18 36.87 -32.22
CA ASP A 880 -34.23 37.07 -31.15
C ASP A 880 -34.68 38.26 -30.28
N LEU A 881 -34.42 38.18 -28.98
CA LEU A 881 -34.50 39.29 -28.05
C LEU A 881 -33.26 40.18 -28.20
N LEU A 882 -33.35 41.41 -27.70
CA LEU A 882 -32.25 42.37 -27.69
C LEU A 882 -31.01 41.87 -26.92
N ASP A 883 -31.18 40.91 -26.00
CA ASP A 883 -30.10 40.24 -25.27
C ASP A 883 -29.53 39.01 -26.00
N GLY A 884 -30.05 38.69 -27.18
CA GLY A 884 -29.64 37.56 -28.03
C GLY A 884 -30.36 36.24 -27.73
N LYS A 885 -31.25 36.15 -26.72
CA LYS A 885 -32.05 34.94 -26.50
C LYS A 885 -33.07 34.75 -27.61
N LYS A 886 -33.28 33.51 -28.03
CA LYS A 886 -34.25 33.19 -29.09
C LYS A 886 -35.67 33.20 -28.53
N ILE A 887 -36.64 33.58 -29.37
CA ILE A 887 -38.07 33.34 -29.14
C ILE A 887 -38.60 32.41 -30.22
N LYS A 888 -39.54 31.55 -29.85
CA LYS A 888 -40.29 30.73 -30.81
C LYS A 888 -41.76 30.66 -30.44
N GLY A 889 -42.61 30.74 -31.45
CA GLY A 889 -44.05 30.56 -31.29
C GLY A 889 -44.64 29.91 -32.52
N PHE A 890 -45.87 29.44 -32.42
CA PHE A 890 -46.55 28.89 -33.58
C PHE A 890 -48.05 29.10 -33.50
N ASP A 891 -48.69 29.10 -34.67
CA ASP A 891 -50.13 29.12 -34.79
C ASP A 891 -50.56 28.32 -36.03
N SER A 892 -51.80 27.88 -36.02
CA SER A 892 -52.42 27.19 -37.15
C SER A 892 -52.55 28.12 -38.36
N VAL A 893 -52.47 27.56 -39.56
CA VAL A 893 -52.71 28.29 -40.81
C VAL A 893 -53.58 27.47 -41.75
N ARG A 894 -54.33 28.16 -42.62
CA ARG A 894 -55.04 27.55 -43.74
C ARG A 894 -54.62 28.23 -45.04
N ILE A 895 -53.81 27.59 -45.85
CA ILE A 895 -53.41 28.17 -47.13
C ILE A 895 -54.55 28.05 -48.12
N VAL A 896 -54.97 29.18 -48.71
CA VAL A 896 -56.06 29.26 -49.68
C VAL A 896 -55.54 29.78 -51.03
N PRO A 897 -56.12 29.33 -52.16
CA PRO A 897 -55.74 29.82 -53.49
C PRO A 897 -55.90 31.34 -53.67
#